data_AF-A0A968I557-F1
#
_entry.id   AF-A0A968I557-F1
#
_cell.length_a   1.000
_cell.length_b   1.000
_cell.length_c   1.000
_cell.angle_alpha   90.00
_cell.angle_beta   90.00
_cell.angle_gamma   90.00
#
_symmetry.space_group_name_H-M   'P 1'
#
loop_
_entity.id
_entity.type
_entity.pdbx_description
1 polymer ?
#
loop_
_entity_poly.entity_id
_entity_poly.type
_entity_poly.pdbx_seq_one_letter_code
_entity_poly.pdbx_strand_id
1 'polypeptide(L)'
;MRPKTKGQKLYLEAINSSDITFGIGPAGTGKCVAGNTLVLTQCGLVPIASLADGVALEEQRRKPVRIHGVDGKEWASHVYNGGVKDTLRVTTRHGFQIEGTPEHPLMTLNERGELEWIRLDQLRPGMPLALNRGAQMWGENTQIRFAYQPNPNDRSSNAIQLEELDTDLAYFMGLIVGDGCVTRRGWVLYCSRDESLKAEFASMAARLQLHVTQHGEDQRINSVQFWSLLESLGVKSVKAHEKTVPESILCAPREHVVAFLQGMFDTDGTVSARDGYPSLSSSSETLIRTVQQLLLNLGIVGKLWRKTTTHRDTYTLEMRGVDATRFFTVVGFRLERKQTLSRALKTRQNTNLDLIPNLASSIREVVAAQKVSRSDHKWLHDYKTGRRRPSYPQLHRILKVCHTSSPAKGRLETLVEKHWLWSTVEDITPARAHVYDLTVPGSHSFTAAGFISHNSYLAVAMAVAAFKAKRVKRIILTRPAVEAGERLGFLPGDLQAKIDPYLRPLYDALFDMIDADRFESYLSSGAIEVAPLAFMRGRAQPLHANVLTPLGWRPMGSLEAGDFVIGSDGRPTQVTGIYPQGEKDVYRVTMTDGSSTLTCAEHLWAVKTPSDQRKNKPSRLLETQDMMRSLRVAHQHRFELPLMNAADWAQQPVPLERRRHVPGNVADVVRTTAGVRGLIHRAAEVAGRVERPA
;
A
#
# COMPACT_ATOMS: atom_id res chain seq x y z
N MET A 1 21.15 8.13 13.46
CA MET A 1 21.22 8.18 11.98
C MET A 1 21.73 9.55 11.54
N ARG A 2 22.43 9.63 10.40
CA ARG A 2 22.79 10.90 9.74
C ARG A 2 21.74 11.23 8.66
N PRO A 3 21.23 12.47 8.58
CA PRO A 3 20.29 12.88 7.53
C PRO A 3 20.94 12.79 6.15
N LYS A 4 20.22 12.28 5.15
CA LYS A 4 20.70 12.18 3.75
C LYS A 4 20.22 13.33 2.87
N THR A 5 19.15 14.02 3.25
CA THR A 5 18.57 15.15 2.49
C THR A 5 18.40 16.38 3.38
N LYS A 6 18.30 17.57 2.76
CA LYS A 6 18.06 18.83 3.49
C LYS A 6 16.75 18.79 4.29
N GLY A 7 15.71 18.17 3.72
CA GLY A 7 14.43 17.93 4.40
C GLY A 7 14.56 16.99 5.60
N GLN A 8 15.29 15.87 5.46
CA GLN A 8 15.57 14.97 6.58
C GLN A 8 16.41 15.63 7.68
N LYS A 9 17.36 16.51 7.30
CA LYS A 9 18.16 17.26 8.27
C LYS A 9 17.29 18.19 9.10
N LEU A 10 16.47 19.00 8.45
CA LEU A 10 15.48 19.88 9.11
C LEU A 10 14.49 19.09 9.97
N TYR A 11 14.04 17.92 9.49
CA TYR A 11 13.13 17.05 10.23
C TYR A 11 13.78 16.46 11.50
N LEU A 12 15.03 15.99 11.40
CA LEU A 12 15.80 15.50 12.55
C LEU A 12 16.15 16.62 13.53
N GLU A 13 16.49 17.80 13.04
CA GLU A 13 16.74 18.99 13.88
C GLU A 13 15.47 19.40 14.62
N ALA A 14 14.33 19.45 13.94
CA ALA A 14 13.04 19.76 14.57
C ALA A 14 12.65 18.73 15.64
N ILE A 15 12.91 17.44 15.42
CA ILE A 15 12.72 16.40 16.44
C ILE A 15 13.65 16.60 17.65
N ASN A 16 14.91 16.98 17.39
CA ASN A 16 15.90 17.14 18.44
C ASN A 16 15.69 18.42 19.27
N SER A 17 15.05 19.45 18.70
CA SER A 17 14.89 20.76 19.33
C SER A 17 13.51 21.01 19.95
N SER A 18 12.57 20.06 19.84
CA SER A 18 11.17 20.28 20.26
C SER A 18 10.79 19.41 21.46
N ASP A 19 10.19 20.01 22.49
CA ASP A 19 9.70 19.31 23.70
C ASP A 19 8.61 18.27 23.39
N ILE A 20 7.83 18.51 22.34
CA ILE A 20 6.80 17.62 21.78
C ILE A 20 6.99 17.61 20.26
N THR A 21 7.12 16.42 19.67
CA THR A 21 7.27 16.28 18.21
C THR A 21 6.07 15.54 17.61
N PHE A 22 5.39 16.17 16.64
CA PHE A 22 4.38 15.51 15.82
C PHE A 22 5.04 14.88 14.59
N GLY A 23 5.03 13.54 14.53
CA GLY A 23 5.56 12.79 13.39
C GLY A 23 4.52 12.68 12.28
N ILE A 24 4.55 13.60 11.32
CA ILE A 24 3.79 13.49 10.07
C ILE A 24 4.80 13.21 8.96
N GLY A 25 4.66 12.08 8.28
CA GLY A 25 5.56 11.70 7.19
C GLY A 25 4.80 10.96 6.09
N PRO A 26 5.22 11.12 4.82
CA PRO A 26 4.70 10.29 3.73
C PRO A 26 5.02 8.82 3.98
N ALA A 27 4.10 7.94 3.59
CA ALA A 27 4.38 6.51 3.49
C ALA A 27 5.45 6.27 2.41
N GLY A 28 6.38 5.34 2.63
CA GLY A 28 7.38 4.95 1.61
C GLY A 28 8.83 5.36 1.87
N THR A 29 9.17 5.87 3.05
CA THR A 29 10.54 6.36 3.32
C THR A 29 11.41 5.26 3.93
N GLY A 30 12.09 4.51 3.05
CA GLY A 30 13.16 3.59 3.43
C GLY A 30 13.06 2.21 2.76
N LYS A 31 11.89 1.57 2.83
CA LYS A 31 11.70 0.15 2.48
C LYS A 31 11.34 -0.06 1.02
N CYS A 32 12.28 0.18 0.12
CA CYS A 32 11.99 0.17 -1.31
C CYS A 32 12.54 -1.11 -1.99
N VAL A 33 11.93 -1.52 -3.11
CA VAL A 33 12.41 -2.60 -3.99
C VAL A 33 12.97 -2.04 -5.29
N ALA A 34 13.86 -2.76 -5.95
CA ALA A 34 14.47 -2.35 -7.21
C ALA A 34 13.41 -2.13 -8.31
N GLY A 35 13.62 -1.17 -9.21
CA GLY A 35 12.63 -0.78 -10.22
C GLY A 35 12.20 -1.86 -11.20
N ASN A 36 13.06 -2.83 -11.47
CA ASN A 36 12.75 -4.01 -12.28
C ASN A 36 11.98 -5.11 -11.52
N THR A 37 11.71 -4.92 -10.23
CA THR A 37 10.91 -5.86 -9.42
C THR A 37 9.49 -5.88 -9.95
N LEU A 38 9.04 -7.06 -10.38
CA LEU A 38 7.69 -7.22 -10.91
C LEU A 38 6.67 -7.29 -9.77
N VAL A 39 5.57 -6.56 -9.90
CA VAL A 39 4.48 -6.50 -8.94
C VAL A 39 3.21 -7.05 -9.59
N LEU A 40 2.46 -7.87 -8.84
CA LEU A 40 1.15 -8.35 -9.28
C LEU A 40 0.10 -7.23 -9.18
N THR A 41 -0.44 -6.83 -10.33
CA THR A 41 -1.41 -5.75 -10.45
C THR A 41 -2.60 -6.15 -11.32
N GLN A 42 -3.66 -5.33 -11.33
CA GLN A 42 -4.78 -5.49 -12.26
C GLN A 42 -4.39 -5.32 -13.73
N CYS A 43 -3.22 -4.72 -13.99
CA CYS A 43 -2.66 -4.58 -15.32
C CYS A 43 -1.72 -5.74 -15.67
N GLY A 44 -1.70 -6.81 -14.86
CA GLY A 44 -0.76 -7.92 -15.00
C GLY A 44 0.50 -7.77 -14.15
N LEU A 45 1.57 -8.43 -14.57
CA LEU A 45 2.82 -8.52 -13.83
C LEU A 45 3.79 -7.44 -14.33
N VAL A 46 3.79 -6.27 -13.68
CA VAL A 46 4.49 -5.07 -14.19
C VAL A 46 5.68 -4.69 -13.32
N PRO A 47 6.79 -4.17 -13.89
CA PRO A 47 7.88 -3.60 -13.10
C PRO A 47 7.36 -2.44 -12.22
N ILE A 48 7.73 -2.41 -10.94
CA ILE A 48 7.29 -1.34 -10.03
C ILE A 48 7.67 0.06 -10.53
N ALA A 49 8.76 0.20 -11.29
CA ALA A 49 9.18 1.47 -11.87
C ALA A 49 8.15 2.05 -12.84
N SER A 50 7.45 1.23 -13.63
CA SER A 50 6.44 1.73 -14.59
C SER A 50 5.21 2.31 -13.89
N LEU A 51 4.93 1.86 -12.66
CA LEU A 51 3.87 2.46 -11.83
C LEU A 51 4.25 3.90 -11.41
N ALA A 52 5.55 4.23 -11.38
CA ALA A 52 6.08 5.51 -10.94
C ALA A 52 6.30 6.54 -12.06
N ASP A 53 5.76 6.32 -13.27
CA ASP A 53 5.93 7.26 -14.39
C ASP A 53 5.50 8.70 -14.03
N GLY A 54 6.40 9.67 -14.19
CA GLY A 54 6.13 11.06 -13.82
C GLY A 54 6.01 11.30 -12.30
N VAL A 55 6.60 10.46 -11.47
CA VAL A 55 6.86 10.71 -10.05
C VAL A 55 8.33 11.12 -9.89
N ALA A 56 8.58 12.32 -9.37
CA ALA A 56 9.94 12.83 -9.25
C ALA A 56 10.74 12.06 -8.18
N LEU A 57 12.07 12.26 -8.19
CA LEU A 57 12.96 11.62 -7.23
C LEU A 57 12.61 12.01 -5.80
N GLU A 58 12.56 11.00 -4.93
CA GLU A 58 12.18 11.11 -3.51
C GLU A 58 10.77 11.66 -3.26
N GLU A 59 9.89 11.61 -4.26
CA GLU A 59 8.49 12.01 -4.14
C GLU A 59 7.54 10.82 -4.10
N GLN A 60 6.38 11.06 -3.49
CA GLN A 60 5.24 10.16 -3.49
C GLN A 60 4.10 10.82 -4.28
N ARG A 61 3.45 10.07 -5.17
CA ARG A 61 2.30 10.58 -5.93
C ARG A 61 1.11 9.65 -5.79
N ARG A 62 -0.09 10.22 -5.68
CA ARG A 62 -1.34 9.46 -5.69
C ARG A 62 -1.53 8.85 -7.08
N LYS A 63 -1.51 7.53 -7.14
CA LYS A 63 -1.68 6.72 -8.35
C LYS A 63 -2.36 5.41 -7.93
N PRO A 64 -3.70 5.40 -7.85
CA PRO A 64 -4.41 4.22 -7.41
C PRO A 64 -4.22 3.08 -8.40
N VAL A 65 -3.69 1.96 -7.93
CA VAL A 65 -3.55 0.74 -8.71
C VAL A 65 -3.95 -0.44 -7.85
N ARG A 66 -4.76 -1.35 -8.40
CA ARG A 66 -5.14 -2.56 -7.70
C ARG A 66 -3.99 -3.57 -7.80
N ILE A 67 -3.61 -4.12 -6.66
CA ILE A 67 -2.48 -5.01 -6.46
C ILE A 67 -2.89 -6.28 -5.71
N HIS A 68 -1.98 -7.23 -5.57
CA HIS A 68 -2.16 -8.38 -4.68
C HIS A 68 -1.29 -8.27 -3.42
N GLY A 69 -1.90 -8.11 -2.25
CA GLY A 69 -1.23 -8.17 -0.94
C GLY A 69 -1.39 -9.52 -0.24
N VAL A 70 -1.20 -9.54 1.06
CA VAL A 70 -1.27 -10.72 1.93
C VAL A 70 -2.68 -11.30 2.01
N ASP A 71 -3.70 -10.43 1.92
CA ASP A 71 -5.13 -10.78 2.03
C ASP A 71 -5.85 -10.82 0.68
N GLY A 72 -5.08 -10.84 -0.41
CA GLY A 72 -5.62 -10.89 -1.77
C GLY A 72 -5.59 -9.54 -2.47
N LYS A 73 -6.64 -9.24 -3.24
CA LYS A 73 -6.69 -8.05 -4.10
C LYS A 73 -7.03 -6.80 -3.29
N GLU A 74 -6.20 -5.78 -3.36
CA GLU A 74 -6.40 -4.51 -2.64
C GLU A 74 -5.84 -3.31 -3.43
N TRP A 75 -6.07 -2.09 -2.93
CA TRP A 75 -5.64 -0.87 -3.59
C TRP A 75 -4.32 -0.35 -3.02
N ALA A 76 -3.31 -0.19 -3.87
CA ALA A 76 -2.22 0.73 -3.62
C ALA A 76 -2.71 2.15 -3.96
N SER A 77 -2.60 3.07 -3.02
CA SER A 77 -3.09 4.45 -3.14
C SER A 77 -2.07 5.40 -3.79
N HIS A 78 -0.78 5.11 -3.58
CA HIS A 78 0.31 5.96 -4.01
C HIS A 78 1.51 5.12 -4.42
N VAL A 79 2.37 5.71 -5.24
CA VAL A 79 3.66 5.17 -5.64
C VAL A 79 4.75 6.14 -5.17
N TYR A 80 5.84 5.61 -4.65
CA TYR A 80 7.00 6.36 -4.20
C TYR A 80 8.22 6.04 -5.06
N ASN A 81 8.93 7.08 -5.49
CA ASN A 81 10.20 6.95 -6.20
C ASN A 81 11.35 7.28 -5.24
N GLY A 82 12.09 6.27 -4.80
CA GLY A 82 13.14 6.41 -3.80
C GLY A 82 14.52 6.78 -4.32
N GLY A 83 14.69 6.94 -5.65
CA GLY A 83 16.01 7.19 -6.25
C GLY A 83 16.97 6.00 -6.12
N VAL A 84 18.26 6.25 -6.33
CA VAL A 84 19.29 5.21 -6.25
C VAL A 84 19.74 4.99 -4.81
N LYS A 85 19.63 3.74 -4.32
CA LYS A 85 20.04 3.35 -2.97
C LYS A 85 20.89 2.08 -2.97
N ASP A 86 21.66 1.88 -1.91
CA ASP A 86 22.29 0.59 -1.64
C ASP A 86 21.22 -0.45 -1.32
N THR A 87 21.34 -1.62 -1.91
CA THR A 87 20.35 -2.70 -1.87
C THR A 87 20.99 -4.02 -1.46
N LEU A 88 20.16 -4.96 -1.02
CA LEU A 88 20.50 -6.36 -0.85
C LEU A 88 19.67 -7.16 -1.84
N ARG A 89 20.36 -8.03 -2.59
CA ARG A 89 19.75 -9.01 -3.49
C ARG A 89 19.72 -10.34 -2.77
N VAL A 90 18.51 -10.86 -2.57
CA VAL A 90 18.26 -12.11 -1.86
C VAL A 90 17.82 -13.15 -2.88
N THR A 91 18.52 -14.29 -2.93
CA THR A 91 18.16 -15.44 -3.76
C THR A 91 17.78 -16.61 -2.87
N THR A 92 16.68 -17.30 -3.20
CA THR A 92 16.20 -18.47 -2.44
C THR A 92 16.60 -19.79 -3.10
N ARG A 93 16.47 -20.91 -2.39
CA ARG A 93 16.79 -22.28 -2.86
C ARG A 93 16.09 -22.74 -4.15
N HIS A 94 14.95 -22.11 -4.47
CA HIS A 94 14.20 -22.38 -5.71
C HIS A 94 14.63 -21.45 -6.85
N GLY A 95 15.56 -20.53 -6.58
CA GLY A 95 16.08 -19.55 -7.53
C GLY A 95 15.27 -18.26 -7.62
N PHE A 96 14.18 -18.08 -6.86
CA PHE A 96 13.49 -16.79 -6.78
C PHE A 96 14.39 -15.73 -6.17
N GLN A 97 14.27 -14.50 -6.67
CA GLN A 97 15.14 -13.40 -6.28
C GLN A 97 14.36 -12.10 -6.09
N ILE A 98 14.72 -11.34 -5.07
CA ILE A 98 14.24 -9.99 -4.82
C ILE A 98 15.41 -9.09 -4.47
N GLU A 99 15.37 -7.84 -4.94
CA GLU A 99 16.35 -6.82 -4.62
C GLU A 99 15.65 -5.62 -3.99
N GLY A 100 16.12 -5.18 -2.83
CA GLY A 100 15.53 -4.05 -2.11
C GLY A 100 16.49 -3.46 -1.09
N THR A 101 16.09 -2.37 -0.46
CA THR A 101 16.87 -1.72 0.61
C THR A 101 17.04 -2.64 1.83
N PRO A 102 18.13 -2.52 2.60
CA PRO A 102 18.39 -3.34 3.80
C PRO A 102 17.20 -3.46 4.78
N GLU A 103 16.45 -2.38 4.96
CA GLU A 103 15.29 -2.27 5.84
C GLU A 103 14.00 -2.87 5.27
N HIS A 104 13.98 -3.33 4.02
CA HIS A 104 12.78 -3.84 3.36
C HIS A 104 12.35 -5.19 3.98
N PRO A 105 11.12 -5.32 4.47
CA PRO A 105 10.63 -6.50 5.16
C PRO A 105 9.97 -7.49 4.21
N LEU A 106 10.25 -8.77 4.43
CA LEU A 106 9.59 -9.89 3.78
C LEU A 106 8.91 -10.77 4.81
N MET A 107 7.85 -11.46 4.40
CA MET A 107 7.16 -12.42 5.26
C MET A 107 8.00 -13.69 5.45
N THR A 108 8.21 -14.07 6.71
CA THR A 108 8.89 -15.30 7.15
C THR A 108 8.00 -16.07 8.13
N LEU A 109 8.46 -17.25 8.52
CA LEU A 109 7.90 -18.04 9.60
C LEU A 109 8.95 -18.18 10.72
N ASN A 110 8.63 -17.69 11.92
CA ASN A 110 9.54 -17.77 13.06
C ASN A 110 9.69 -19.23 13.56
N GLU A 111 10.53 -19.47 14.57
CA GLU A 111 10.77 -20.82 15.11
C GLU A 111 9.53 -21.45 15.77
N ARG A 112 8.53 -20.64 16.15
CA ARG A 112 7.26 -21.08 16.75
C ARG A 112 6.18 -21.36 15.69
N GLY A 113 6.48 -21.14 14.41
CA GLY A 113 5.52 -21.33 13.33
C GLY A 113 4.54 -20.17 13.17
N GLU A 114 4.90 -18.97 13.64
CA GLU A 114 4.11 -17.75 13.51
C GLU A 114 4.62 -16.92 12.34
N LEU A 115 3.71 -16.22 11.67
CA LEU A 115 4.04 -15.28 10.61
C LEU A 115 4.74 -14.06 11.21
N GLU A 116 5.84 -13.65 10.59
CA GLU A 116 6.67 -12.53 11.06
C GLU A 116 7.23 -11.76 9.87
N TRP A 117 7.38 -10.44 10.02
CA TRP A 117 8.09 -9.59 9.07
C TRP A 117 9.57 -9.52 9.42
N ILE A 118 10.44 -9.88 8.48
CA ILE A 118 11.89 -9.82 8.67
C ILE A 118 12.56 -8.93 7.62
N ARG A 119 13.49 -8.08 8.05
CA ARG A 119 14.23 -7.18 7.15
C ARG A 119 15.27 -7.92 6.33
N LEU A 120 15.58 -7.43 5.13
CA LEU A 120 16.62 -8.02 4.28
C LEU A 120 17.99 -8.13 4.98
N ASP A 121 18.38 -7.15 5.80
CA ASP A 121 19.65 -7.18 6.53
C ASP A 121 19.70 -8.13 7.74
N GLN A 122 18.53 -8.59 8.18
CA GLN A 122 18.40 -9.60 9.23
C GLN A 122 18.37 -11.03 8.66
N LEU A 123 18.17 -11.19 7.35
CA LEU A 123 18.14 -12.50 6.72
C LEU A 123 19.47 -13.21 6.82
N ARG A 124 19.40 -14.54 6.93
CA ARG A 124 20.55 -15.46 6.91
C ARG A 124 20.22 -16.65 6.00
N PRO A 125 21.22 -17.29 5.37
CA PRO A 125 21.01 -18.53 4.65
C PRO A 125 20.26 -19.58 5.50
N GLY A 126 19.30 -20.27 4.88
CA GLY A 126 18.44 -21.25 5.53
C GLY A 126 17.11 -20.71 6.09
N MET A 127 16.97 -19.39 6.25
CA MET A 127 15.71 -18.79 6.73
C MET A 127 14.60 -18.92 5.67
N PRO A 128 13.38 -19.36 6.03
CA PRO A 128 12.29 -19.51 5.08
C PRO A 128 11.63 -18.17 4.74
N LEU A 129 11.36 -17.92 3.46
CA LEU A 129 10.57 -16.79 2.99
C LEU A 129 9.29 -17.29 2.33
N ALA A 130 8.20 -16.53 2.53
CA ALA A 130 6.93 -16.80 1.89
C ALA A 130 6.89 -16.21 0.48
N LEU A 131 6.47 -17.05 -0.48
CA LEU A 131 6.17 -16.63 -1.85
C LEU A 131 4.70 -16.88 -2.18
N ASN A 132 4.07 -15.88 -2.76
CA ASN A 132 2.71 -15.94 -3.23
C ASN A 132 2.60 -16.83 -4.48
N ARG A 133 2.07 -18.03 -4.29
CA ARG A 133 1.88 -19.01 -5.35
C ARG A 133 0.40 -19.07 -5.73
N GLY A 134 0.11 -18.99 -7.02
CA GLY A 134 -1.25 -19.19 -7.53
C GLY A 134 -2.19 -18.01 -7.26
N ALA A 135 -1.65 -16.79 -7.19
CA ALA A 135 -2.44 -15.58 -7.00
C ALA A 135 -3.45 -15.33 -8.14
N GLN A 136 -3.17 -15.84 -9.35
CA GLN A 136 -4.04 -15.74 -10.54
C GLN A 136 -4.50 -14.31 -10.82
N MET A 137 -3.63 -13.33 -10.57
CA MET A 137 -3.88 -11.93 -10.92
C MET A 137 -3.27 -11.66 -12.29
N TRP A 138 -4.12 -11.37 -13.27
CA TRP A 138 -3.76 -11.18 -14.67
C TRP A 138 -4.20 -9.81 -15.14
N GLY A 139 -3.58 -9.32 -16.22
CA GLY A 139 -4.06 -8.14 -16.91
C GLY A 139 -5.20 -8.50 -17.86
N GLU A 140 -5.80 -7.48 -18.45
CA GLU A 140 -6.90 -7.63 -19.41
C GLU A 140 -6.54 -7.00 -20.77
N ASN A 141 -5.31 -6.53 -20.94
CA ASN A 141 -4.94 -5.75 -22.13
C ASN A 141 -4.58 -6.67 -23.29
N THR A 142 -5.47 -6.74 -24.27
CA THR A 142 -5.22 -7.34 -25.59
C THR A 142 -5.11 -6.28 -26.69
N GLN A 143 -5.39 -5.01 -26.42
CA GLN A 143 -5.47 -3.99 -27.46
C GLN A 143 -4.11 -3.71 -28.12
N ILE A 144 -4.06 -3.85 -29.43
CA ILE A 144 -2.90 -3.52 -30.25
C ILE A 144 -3.11 -2.11 -30.82
N ARG A 145 -2.33 -1.15 -30.31
CA ARG A 145 -2.31 0.22 -30.84
C ARG A 145 -1.16 0.38 -31.83
N PHE A 146 -1.32 -0.26 -32.98
CA PHE A 146 -0.32 -0.25 -34.05
C PHE A 146 -0.89 0.42 -35.30
N ALA A 147 -0.29 1.54 -35.70
CA ALA A 147 -0.57 2.20 -36.97
C ALA A 147 0.72 2.20 -37.79
N TYR A 148 0.81 1.31 -38.77
CA TYR A 148 1.96 1.28 -39.66
C TYR A 148 1.95 2.51 -40.57
N GLN A 149 3.03 3.28 -40.57
CA GLN A 149 3.26 4.32 -41.57
C GLN A 149 4.10 3.74 -42.70
N PRO A 150 3.52 3.53 -43.90
CA PRO A 150 4.26 2.94 -45.02
C PRO A 150 5.43 3.83 -45.43
N ASN A 151 6.59 3.24 -45.62
CA ASN A 151 7.70 3.92 -46.29
C ASN A 151 7.38 3.99 -47.80
N PRO A 152 7.60 5.13 -48.50
CA PRO A 152 7.40 5.22 -49.95
C PRO A 152 8.19 4.20 -50.79
N ASN A 153 9.24 3.58 -50.22
CA ASN A 153 9.99 2.50 -50.86
C ASN A 153 9.43 1.08 -50.59
N ASP A 154 8.39 0.95 -49.77
CA ASP A 154 7.80 -0.33 -49.38
C ASP A 154 6.74 -0.74 -50.42
N ARG A 155 7.13 -1.60 -51.37
CA ARG A 155 6.34 -1.87 -52.59
C ARG A 155 5.34 -3.02 -52.46
N SER A 156 5.32 -3.79 -51.37
CA SER A 156 4.48 -5.00 -51.32
C SER A 156 4.30 -5.60 -49.91
N SER A 157 3.48 -4.99 -49.07
CA SER A 157 2.92 -5.71 -47.93
C SER A 157 1.45 -5.37 -47.76
N ASN A 158 0.59 -6.39 -47.82
CA ASN A 158 -0.78 -6.28 -47.33
C ASN A 158 -0.72 -5.73 -45.91
N ALA A 159 -1.54 -4.72 -45.60
CA ALA A 159 -1.54 -4.15 -44.27
C ALA A 159 -1.96 -5.22 -43.25
N ILE A 160 -1.09 -5.50 -42.27
CA ILE A 160 -1.46 -6.28 -41.08
C ILE A 160 -2.48 -5.48 -40.29
N GLN A 161 -3.74 -5.91 -40.34
CA GLN A 161 -4.84 -5.37 -39.55
C GLN A 161 -5.07 -6.29 -38.36
N LEU A 162 -4.43 -5.96 -37.25
CA LEU A 162 -4.62 -6.63 -35.97
C LEU A 162 -4.98 -5.58 -34.93
N GLU A 163 -6.19 -5.68 -34.40
CA GLU A 163 -6.69 -4.79 -33.34
C GLU A 163 -6.47 -5.40 -31.95
N GLU A 164 -6.36 -6.73 -31.88
CA GLU A 164 -6.21 -7.48 -30.64
C GLU A 164 -5.09 -8.52 -30.72
N LEU A 165 -4.39 -8.69 -29.61
CA LEU A 165 -3.44 -9.76 -29.35
C LEU A 165 -4.26 -11.01 -29.04
N ASP A 166 -4.37 -11.92 -29.99
CA ASP A 166 -4.98 -13.23 -29.79
C ASP A 166 -3.97 -14.25 -29.22
N THR A 167 -4.47 -15.41 -28.79
CA THR A 167 -3.61 -16.46 -28.22
C THR A 167 -2.62 -17.05 -29.22
N ASP A 168 -2.89 -17.00 -30.51
CA ASP A 168 -2.00 -17.56 -31.54
C ASP A 168 -0.85 -16.62 -31.87
N LEU A 169 -1.08 -15.30 -31.89
CA LEU A 169 -0.03 -14.30 -31.93
C LEU A 169 0.83 -14.37 -30.67
N ALA A 170 0.23 -14.56 -29.49
CA ALA A 170 0.98 -14.76 -28.26
C ALA A 170 1.87 -16.01 -28.32
N TYR A 171 1.36 -17.14 -28.83
CA TYR A 171 2.15 -18.34 -29.10
C TYR A 171 3.26 -18.09 -30.12
N PHE A 172 2.97 -17.38 -31.21
CA PHE A 172 3.94 -17.03 -32.25
C PHE A 172 5.07 -16.15 -31.72
N MET A 173 4.74 -15.19 -30.84
CA MET A 173 5.74 -14.41 -30.10
C MET A 173 6.59 -15.31 -29.21
N GLY A 174 6.01 -16.34 -28.58
CA GLY A 174 6.75 -17.35 -27.82
C GLY A 174 7.76 -18.11 -28.68
N LEU A 175 7.37 -18.55 -29.88
CA LEU A 175 8.29 -19.18 -30.84
C LEU A 175 9.44 -18.24 -31.21
N ILE A 176 9.13 -16.97 -31.49
CA ILE A 176 10.13 -15.96 -31.89
C ILE A 176 11.08 -15.63 -30.71
N VAL A 177 10.58 -15.54 -29.48
CA VAL A 177 11.42 -15.27 -28.32
C VAL A 177 12.31 -16.47 -27.97
N GLY A 178 11.87 -17.71 -28.19
CA GLY A 178 12.72 -18.90 -28.07
C GLY A 178 13.77 -18.99 -29.20
N ASP A 179 13.38 -19.60 -30.31
CA ASP A 179 14.25 -19.95 -31.44
C ASP A 179 14.39 -18.84 -32.50
N GLY A 180 13.67 -17.72 -32.35
CA GLY A 180 13.71 -16.62 -33.31
C GLY A 180 14.74 -15.53 -33.03
N CYS A 181 14.97 -14.69 -34.04
CA CYS A 181 15.81 -13.51 -33.98
C CYS A 181 15.19 -12.36 -34.80
N VAL A 182 14.84 -11.28 -34.11
CA VAL A 182 14.40 -10.02 -34.73
C VAL A 182 15.64 -9.17 -35.01
N THR A 183 15.92 -8.89 -36.27
CA THR A 183 17.14 -8.17 -36.69
C THR A 183 16.89 -6.67 -36.87
N ARG A 184 17.93 -5.84 -36.75
CA ARG A 184 17.85 -4.40 -37.04
C ARG A 184 17.56 -4.06 -38.50
N ARG A 185 17.60 -5.06 -39.40
CA ARG A 185 17.32 -4.91 -40.84
C ARG A 185 15.85 -5.13 -41.19
N GLY A 186 14.97 -5.29 -40.20
CA GLY A 186 13.55 -5.58 -40.43
C GLY A 186 13.23 -7.04 -40.73
N TRP A 187 14.19 -7.96 -40.55
CA TRP A 187 13.97 -9.40 -40.73
C TRP A 187 13.61 -10.07 -39.42
N VAL A 188 12.68 -11.02 -39.49
CA VAL A 188 12.44 -12.02 -38.44
C VAL A 188 12.98 -13.34 -38.95
N LEU A 189 14.05 -13.82 -38.32
CA LEU A 189 14.67 -15.12 -38.60
C LEU A 189 14.16 -16.13 -37.57
N TYR A 190 13.94 -17.36 -38.01
CA TYR A 190 13.56 -18.48 -37.15
C TYR A 190 14.51 -19.64 -37.38
N CYS A 191 15.28 -19.94 -36.33
CA CYS A 191 16.42 -20.86 -36.39
C CYS A 191 16.08 -22.12 -35.60
N SER A 192 15.40 -23.08 -36.24
CA SER A 192 15.08 -24.37 -35.61
C SER A 192 15.46 -25.52 -36.53
N ARG A 193 15.91 -26.64 -35.95
CA ARG A 193 16.15 -27.90 -36.68
C ARG A 193 14.95 -28.83 -36.68
N ASP A 194 13.89 -28.46 -35.95
CA ASP A 194 12.66 -29.24 -35.86
C ASP A 194 11.70 -28.79 -36.98
N GLU A 195 11.44 -29.71 -37.91
CA GLU A 195 10.55 -29.46 -39.05
C GLU A 195 9.09 -29.22 -38.62
N SER A 196 8.63 -29.82 -37.50
CA SER A 196 7.30 -29.54 -36.96
C SER A 196 7.21 -28.09 -36.48
N LEU A 197 8.25 -27.58 -35.83
CA LEU A 197 8.31 -26.18 -35.40
C LEU A 197 8.41 -25.20 -36.59
N LYS A 198 9.17 -25.55 -37.63
CA LYS A 198 9.20 -24.76 -38.87
C LYS A 198 7.84 -24.71 -39.56
N ALA A 199 7.11 -25.83 -39.57
CA ALA A 199 5.75 -25.89 -40.11
C ALA A 199 4.78 -25.02 -39.29
N GLU A 200 4.84 -25.09 -37.95
CA GLU A 200 4.06 -24.23 -37.06
C GLU A 200 4.40 -22.74 -37.25
N PHE A 201 5.68 -22.39 -37.31
CA PHE A 201 6.12 -21.01 -37.60
C PHE A 201 5.56 -20.50 -38.92
N ALA A 202 5.61 -21.31 -39.99
CA ALA A 202 5.06 -20.97 -41.29
C ALA A 202 3.52 -20.85 -41.27
N SER A 203 2.83 -21.72 -40.52
CA SER A 203 1.38 -21.67 -40.33
C SER A 203 0.95 -20.36 -39.64
N MET A 204 1.65 -19.97 -38.56
CA MET A 204 1.39 -18.70 -37.86
C MET A 204 1.66 -17.49 -38.74
N ALA A 205 2.74 -17.51 -39.53
CA ALA A 205 3.02 -16.47 -40.50
C ALA A 205 1.93 -16.36 -41.58
N ALA A 206 1.45 -17.49 -42.10
CA ALA A 206 0.41 -17.53 -43.13
C ALA A 206 -0.93 -16.94 -42.65
N ARG A 207 -1.29 -17.13 -41.37
CA ARG A 207 -2.48 -16.49 -40.77
C ARG A 207 -2.43 -14.97 -40.83
N LEU A 208 -1.23 -14.39 -40.71
CA LEU A 208 -0.99 -12.96 -40.82
C LEU A 208 -0.73 -12.51 -42.26
N GLN A 209 -0.94 -13.39 -43.24
CA GLN A 209 -0.65 -13.16 -44.65
C GLN A 209 0.83 -12.80 -44.91
N LEU A 210 1.74 -13.33 -44.09
CA LEU A 210 3.17 -13.12 -44.21
C LEU A 210 3.81 -14.23 -45.02
N HIS A 211 4.71 -13.85 -45.93
CA HIS A 211 5.49 -14.80 -46.71
C HIS A 211 6.75 -15.22 -45.95
N VAL A 212 6.89 -16.54 -45.75
CA VAL A 212 8.11 -17.16 -45.22
C VAL A 212 8.98 -17.61 -46.37
N THR A 213 10.24 -17.17 -46.37
CA THR A 213 11.28 -17.57 -47.32
C THR A 213 12.33 -18.42 -46.63
N GLN A 214 12.94 -19.36 -47.35
CA GLN A 214 14.10 -20.10 -46.84
C GLN A 214 15.36 -19.22 -46.91
N HIS A 215 16.18 -19.28 -45.87
CA HIS A 215 17.44 -18.56 -45.75
C HIS A 215 18.51 -19.51 -45.17
N GLY A 216 19.13 -20.30 -46.04
CA GLY A 216 19.98 -21.42 -45.59
C GLY A 216 19.13 -22.54 -44.99
N GLU A 217 19.47 -22.98 -43.78
CA GLU A 217 18.66 -23.96 -43.01
C GLU A 217 17.50 -23.31 -42.24
N ASP A 218 17.47 -21.97 -42.17
CA ASP A 218 16.54 -21.17 -41.37
C ASP A 218 15.38 -20.62 -42.20
N GLN A 219 14.30 -20.24 -41.52
CA GLN A 219 13.17 -19.53 -42.11
C GLN A 219 13.26 -18.03 -41.87
N ARG A 220 12.80 -17.23 -42.83
CA ARG A 220 12.85 -15.77 -42.78
C ARG A 220 11.55 -15.12 -43.23
N ILE A 221 11.05 -14.20 -42.42
CA ILE A 221 10.02 -13.22 -42.78
C ILE A 221 10.71 -11.87 -43.03
N ASN A 222 10.49 -11.32 -44.23
CA ASN A 222 10.97 -9.98 -44.60
C ASN A 222 9.77 -9.03 -44.70
N SER A 223 9.33 -8.51 -43.56
CA SER A 223 8.22 -7.55 -43.47
C SER A 223 8.54 -6.52 -42.41
N VAL A 224 8.80 -5.29 -42.84
CA VAL A 224 9.07 -4.15 -41.94
C VAL A 224 7.83 -3.86 -41.09
N GLN A 225 6.63 -4.03 -41.65
CA GLN A 225 5.39 -3.91 -40.91
C GLN A 225 5.29 -4.92 -39.77
N PHE A 226 5.57 -6.20 -40.03
CA PHE A 226 5.52 -7.23 -38.98
C PHE A 226 6.62 -7.03 -37.92
N TRP A 227 7.82 -6.64 -38.36
CA TRP A 227 8.90 -6.27 -37.47
C TRP A 227 8.51 -5.12 -36.52
N SER A 228 7.88 -4.07 -37.06
CA SER A 228 7.44 -2.90 -36.27
C SER A 228 6.29 -3.25 -35.33
N LEU A 229 5.39 -4.14 -35.75
CA LEU A 229 4.35 -4.69 -34.88
C LEU A 229 4.97 -5.43 -33.68
N LEU A 230 5.90 -6.36 -33.93
CA LEU A 230 6.61 -7.11 -32.89
C LEU A 230 7.34 -6.19 -31.91
N GLU A 231 8.00 -5.15 -32.41
CA GLU A 231 8.66 -4.15 -31.58
C GLU A 231 7.65 -3.39 -30.70
N SER A 232 6.50 -2.99 -31.26
CA SER A 232 5.43 -2.32 -30.51
C SER A 232 4.80 -3.20 -29.42
N LEU A 233 4.81 -4.53 -29.62
CA LEU A 233 4.35 -5.51 -28.65
C LEU A 233 5.42 -5.86 -27.59
N GLY A 234 6.67 -5.42 -27.77
CA GLY A 234 7.77 -5.64 -26.82
C GLY A 234 8.75 -6.75 -27.19
N VAL A 235 8.66 -7.33 -28.39
CA VAL A 235 9.66 -8.28 -28.91
C VAL A 235 10.81 -7.49 -29.53
N LYS A 236 11.83 -7.21 -28.73
CA LYS A 236 12.94 -6.31 -29.07
C LYS A 236 14.00 -6.98 -29.95
N SER A 237 14.67 -6.19 -30.80
CA SER A 237 15.85 -6.62 -31.58
C SER A 237 17.12 -6.61 -30.71
N VAL A 238 17.29 -7.67 -29.92
CA VAL A 238 18.38 -7.80 -28.92
C VAL A 238 19.08 -9.15 -29.01
N LYS A 239 20.24 -9.29 -28.35
CA LYS A 239 20.96 -10.57 -28.29
C LYS A 239 20.23 -11.56 -27.39
N ALA A 240 20.54 -12.85 -27.53
CA ALA A 240 19.88 -13.92 -26.76
C ALA A 240 19.87 -13.72 -25.23
N HIS A 241 20.94 -13.16 -24.64
CA HIS A 241 21.06 -12.91 -23.19
C HIS A 241 20.32 -11.64 -22.72
N GLU A 242 19.84 -10.82 -23.66
CA GLU A 242 19.11 -9.58 -23.40
C GLU A 242 17.61 -9.73 -23.69
N LYS A 243 17.18 -10.88 -24.25
CA LYS A 243 15.77 -11.18 -24.49
C LYS A 243 14.98 -11.07 -23.19
N THR A 244 13.73 -10.60 -23.28
CA THR A 244 12.80 -10.48 -22.14
C THR A 244 11.43 -10.99 -22.56
N VAL A 245 10.56 -11.28 -21.58
CA VAL A 245 9.13 -11.47 -21.89
C VAL A 245 8.58 -10.12 -22.37
N PRO A 246 7.84 -10.07 -23.49
CA PRO A 246 7.28 -8.83 -24.02
C PRO A 246 6.30 -8.17 -23.04
N GLU A 247 6.30 -6.84 -22.97
CA GLU A 247 5.44 -6.08 -22.05
C GLU A 247 3.95 -6.32 -22.32
N SER A 248 3.56 -6.54 -23.58
CA SER A 248 2.20 -6.92 -23.97
C SER A 248 1.77 -8.24 -23.30
N ILE A 249 2.64 -9.25 -23.26
CA ILE A 249 2.36 -10.55 -22.61
C ILE A 249 2.26 -10.39 -21.10
N LEU A 250 3.12 -9.57 -20.48
CA LEU A 250 3.05 -9.30 -19.04
C LEU A 250 1.73 -8.65 -18.61
N CYS A 251 1.10 -7.90 -19.51
CA CYS A 251 -0.18 -7.23 -19.30
C CYS A 251 -1.40 -7.98 -19.87
N ALA A 252 -1.17 -9.14 -20.49
CA ALA A 252 -2.21 -9.88 -21.18
C ALA A 252 -3.04 -10.74 -20.20
N PRO A 253 -4.24 -11.17 -20.63
CA PRO A 253 -5.00 -12.19 -19.93
C PRO A 253 -4.26 -13.53 -19.80
N ARG A 254 -4.73 -14.35 -18.86
CA ARG A 254 -4.13 -15.64 -18.49
C ARG A 254 -3.85 -16.54 -19.70
N GLU A 255 -4.80 -16.68 -20.60
CA GLU A 255 -4.74 -17.56 -21.76
C GLU A 255 -3.68 -17.13 -22.78
N HIS A 256 -3.46 -15.84 -22.94
CA HIS A 256 -2.41 -15.28 -23.80
C HIS A 256 -1.02 -15.54 -23.21
N VAL A 257 -0.88 -15.35 -21.90
CA VAL A 257 0.35 -15.72 -21.18
C VAL A 257 0.64 -17.21 -21.32
N VAL A 258 -0.39 -18.07 -21.14
CA VAL A 258 -0.24 -19.52 -21.31
C VAL A 258 0.20 -19.85 -22.74
N ALA A 259 -0.41 -19.24 -23.76
CA ALA A 259 -0.04 -19.49 -25.15
C ALA A 259 1.40 -19.04 -25.46
N PHE A 260 1.84 -17.89 -24.95
CA PHE A 260 3.23 -17.46 -25.04
C PHE A 260 4.19 -18.45 -24.38
N LEU A 261 3.85 -18.94 -23.17
CA LEU A 261 4.62 -19.96 -22.48
C LEU A 261 4.67 -21.27 -23.28
N GLN A 262 3.58 -21.70 -23.90
CA GLN A 262 3.59 -22.86 -24.80
C GLN A 262 4.62 -22.69 -25.92
N GLY A 263 4.65 -21.54 -26.61
CA GLY A 263 5.62 -21.29 -27.68
C GLY A 263 7.08 -21.30 -27.20
N MET A 264 7.33 -20.71 -26.03
CA MET A 264 8.64 -20.75 -25.37
C MET A 264 9.07 -22.19 -24.99
N PHE A 265 8.14 -23.01 -24.50
CA PHE A 265 8.44 -24.37 -24.09
C PHE A 265 8.46 -25.37 -25.26
N ASP A 266 7.77 -25.07 -26.37
CA ASP A 266 7.82 -25.84 -27.60
C ASP A 266 9.13 -25.63 -28.37
N THR A 267 9.77 -24.48 -28.21
CA THR A 267 11.14 -24.19 -28.70
C THR A 267 12.20 -24.71 -27.72
N ASP A 268 12.73 -23.83 -26.87
CA ASP A 268 13.84 -24.05 -25.93
C ASP A 268 13.51 -25.04 -24.79
N GLY A 269 12.23 -25.39 -24.63
CA GLY A 269 11.80 -26.33 -23.60
C GLY A 269 12.17 -27.77 -23.91
N THR A 270 12.61 -28.51 -22.89
CA THR A 270 12.90 -29.94 -22.96
C THR A 270 12.12 -30.69 -21.90
N VAL A 271 11.53 -31.84 -22.26
CA VAL A 271 10.92 -32.75 -21.30
C VAL A 271 11.81 -33.97 -21.15
N SER A 272 12.22 -34.27 -19.91
CA SER A 272 12.99 -35.48 -19.61
C SER A 272 12.20 -36.73 -19.99
N ALA A 273 12.71 -37.54 -20.92
CA ALA A 273 12.09 -38.80 -21.29
C ALA A 273 12.05 -39.83 -20.15
N ARG A 274 12.95 -39.69 -19.16
CA ARG A 274 13.07 -40.59 -18.02
C ARG A 274 11.99 -40.37 -16.97
N ASP A 275 11.79 -39.10 -16.58
CA ASP A 275 10.95 -38.76 -15.43
C ASP A 275 9.77 -37.82 -15.80
N GLY A 276 9.68 -37.38 -17.06
CA GLY A 276 8.62 -36.52 -17.57
C GLY A 276 8.75 -35.05 -17.15
N TYR A 277 9.89 -34.61 -16.62
CA TYR A 277 10.05 -33.25 -16.09
C TYR A 277 10.30 -32.21 -17.20
N PRO A 278 9.42 -31.20 -17.34
CA PRO A 278 9.64 -30.07 -18.23
C PRO A 278 10.72 -29.14 -17.69
N SER A 279 11.58 -28.66 -18.58
CA SER A 279 12.63 -27.70 -18.29
C SER A 279 12.75 -26.68 -19.42
N LEU A 280 13.23 -25.49 -19.11
CA LEU A 280 13.51 -24.42 -20.06
C LEU A 280 14.88 -23.82 -19.72
N SER A 281 15.75 -23.66 -20.71
CA SER A 281 17.07 -23.06 -20.50
C SER A 281 17.24 -21.80 -21.34
N SER A 282 17.86 -20.78 -20.78
CA SER A 282 18.18 -19.55 -21.52
C SER A 282 19.47 -18.93 -21.03
N SER A 283 20.14 -18.17 -21.92
CA SER A 283 21.24 -17.29 -21.53
C SER A 283 20.77 -15.94 -20.98
N SER A 284 19.47 -15.62 -21.11
CA SER A 284 18.88 -14.43 -20.49
C SER A 284 18.35 -14.76 -19.10
N GLU A 285 19.02 -14.21 -18.09
CA GLU A 285 18.59 -14.31 -16.69
C GLU A 285 17.23 -13.64 -16.47
N THR A 286 17.03 -12.45 -17.08
CA THR A 286 15.78 -11.70 -16.95
C THR A 286 14.60 -12.48 -17.52
N LEU A 287 14.75 -13.05 -18.71
CA LEU A 287 13.69 -13.83 -19.37
C LEU A 287 13.26 -15.01 -18.50
N ILE A 288 14.21 -15.84 -18.07
CA ILE A 288 13.88 -17.08 -17.35
C ILE A 288 13.32 -16.80 -15.95
N ARG A 289 13.78 -15.73 -15.28
CA ARG A 289 13.24 -15.30 -13.98
C ARG A 289 11.82 -14.76 -14.12
N THR A 290 11.53 -14.03 -15.19
CA THR A 290 10.17 -13.57 -15.48
C THR A 290 9.25 -14.74 -15.79
N VAL A 291 9.70 -15.72 -16.60
CA VAL A 291 8.97 -16.96 -16.85
C VAL A 291 8.70 -17.73 -15.55
N GLN A 292 9.69 -17.81 -14.65
CA GLN A 292 9.51 -18.43 -13.33
C GLN A 292 8.40 -17.74 -12.53
N GLN A 293 8.29 -16.41 -12.57
CA GLN A 293 7.25 -15.65 -11.87
C GLN A 293 5.87 -15.82 -12.52
N LEU A 294 5.78 -15.88 -13.85
CA LEU A 294 4.52 -16.19 -14.56
C LEU A 294 4.01 -17.58 -14.19
N LEU A 295 4.90 -18.57 -14.14
CA LEU A 295 4.57 -19.93 -13.68
C LEU A 295 4.15 -19.94 -12.20
N LEU A 296 4.82 -19.17 -11.33
CA LEU A 296 4.43 -19.03 -9.93
C LEU A 296 3.01 -18.45 -9.79
N ASN A 297 2.66 -17.44 -10.61
CA ASN A 297 1.31 -16.86 -10.63
C ASN A 297 0.25 -17.87 -11.11
N LEU A 298 0.62 -18.79 -12.01
CA LEU A 298 -0.20 -19.94 -12.42
C LEU A 298 -0.28 -21.04 -11.36
N GLY A 299 0.49 -20.96 -10.28
CA GLY A 299 0.54 -21.96 -9.22
C GLY A 299 1.55 -23.10 -9.46
N ILE A 300 2.44 -22.94 -10.44
CA ILE A 300 3.47 -23.91 -10.82
C ILE A 300 4.81 -23.46 -10.25
N VAL A 301 5.43 -24.31 -9.44
CA VAL A 301 6.75 -24.03 -8.86
C VAL A 301 7.85 -24.67 -9.73
N GLY A 302 8.65 -23.82 -10.37
CA GLY A 302 9.87 -24.24 -11.06
C GLY A 302 11.12 -23.91 -10.23
N LYS A 303 12.08 -24.84 -10.19
CA LYS A 303 13.41 -24.59 -9.61
C LYS A 303 14.31 -24.01 -10.68
N LEU A 304 14.89 -22.85 -10.42
CA LEU A 304 15.86 -22.18 -11.27
C LEU A 304 17.26 -22.37 -10.69
N TRP A 305 18.22 -22.76 -11.52
CA TRP A 305 19.65 -22.74 -11.16
C TRP A 305 20.49 -22.21 -12.31
N ARG A 306 21.67 -21.70 -11.95
CA ARG A 306 22.67 -21.21 -12.89
C ARG A 306 23.70 -22.30 -13.16
N LYS A 307 24.06 -22.50 -14.44
CA LYS A 307 25.16 -23.33 -14.90
C LYS A 307 26.18 -22.44 -15.60
N THR A 308 27.33 -22.27 -14.96
CA THR A 308 28.45 -21.53 -15.55
C THR A 308 29.18 -22.42 -16.55
N THR A 309 29.38 -21.90 -17.76
CA THR A 309 30.19 -22.54 -18.80
C THR A 309 31.39 -21.66 -19.14
N THR A 310 32.34 -22.18 -19.92
CA THR A 310 33.53 -21.44 -20.37
C THR A 310 33.20 -20.21 -21.22
N HIS A 311 32.01 -20.15 -21.83
CA HIS A 311 31.63 -19.07 -22.75
C HIS A 311 30.59 -18.13 -22.15
N ARG A 312 29.47 -18.65 -21.61
CA ARG A 312 28.38 -17.87 -21.03
C ARG A 312 27.64 -18.62 -19.92
N ASP A 313 27.13 -17.90 -18.94
CA ASP A 313 26.19 -18.46 -17.97
C ASP A 313 24.88 -18.86 -18.68
N THR A 314 24.37 -20.03 -18.33
CA THR A 314 23.05 -20.53 -18.76
C THR A 314 22.20 -20.78 -17.52
N TYR A 315 20.93 -20.42 -17.60
CA TYR A 315 19.99 -20.53 -16.51
C TYR A 315 18.92 -21.54 -16.90
N THR A 316 18.73 -22.56 -16.06
CA THR A 316 17.78 -23.65 -16.33
C THR A 316 16.69 -23.65 -15.27
N LEU A 317 15.45 -23.55 -15.74
CA LEU A 317 14.23 -23.68 -14.96
C LEU A 317 13.67 -25.08 -15.18
N GLU A 318 13.35 -25.81 -14.12
CA GLU A 318 12.75 -27.15 -14.22
C GLU A 318 11.62 -27.34 -13.23
N MET A 319 10.54 -27.96 -13.70
CA MET A 319 9.37 -28.31 -12.90
C MET A 319 9.43 -29.80 -12.58
N ARG A 320 9.31 -30.15 -11.29
CA ARG A 320 9.40 -31.54 -10.81
C ARG A 320 8.15 -31.95 -10.06
N GLY A 321 7.92 -33.25 -9.96
CA GLY A 321 6.85 -33.81 -9.13
C GLY A 321 5.47 -33.27 -9.49
N VAL A 322 4.75 -32.73 -8.50
CA VAL A 322 3.38 -32.21 -8.67
C VAL A 322 3.32 -31.02 -9.61
N ASP A 323 4.35 -30.18 -9.61
CA ASP A 323 4.42 -29.00 -10.46
C ASP A 323 4.65 -29.37 -11.93
N ALA A 324 5.31 -30.50 -12.21
CA ALA A 324 5.39 -31.04 -13.56
C ALA A 324 4.00 -31.46 -14.07
N THR A 325 3.22 -32.18 -13.26
CA THR A 325 1.82 -32.51 -13.60
C THR A 325 0.98 -31.26 -13.82
N ARG A 326 1.06 -30.28 -12.92
CA ARG A 326 0.37 -28.99 -13.08
C ARG A 326 0.78 -28.31 -14.37
N PHE A 327 2.06 -28.32 -14.73
CA PHE A 327 2.53 -27.74 -15.99
C PHE A 327 1.83 -28.37 -17.19
N PHE A 328 1.78 -29.70 -17.31
CA PHE A 328 1.10 -30.37 -18.43
C PHE A 328 -0.40 -30.08 -18.51
N THR A 329 -1.06 -29.88 -17.37
CA THR A 329 -2.50 -29.61 -17.29
C THR A 329 -2.84 -28.14 -17.53
N VAL A 330 -2.01 -27.22 -17.03
CA VAL A 330 -2.30 -25.78 -17.01
C VAL A 330 -1.70 -25.05 -18.20
N VAL A 331 -0.46 -25.39 -18.57
CA VAL A 331 0.28 -24.79 -19.69
C VAL A 331 0.30 -25.75 -20.87
N GLY A 332 0.81 -26.96 -20.65
CA GLY A 332 0.96 -27.98 -21.68
C GLY A 332 1.93 -27.55 -22.79
N PHE A 333 1.86 -28.30 -23.89
CA PHE A 333 2.60 -28.10 -25.12
C PHE A 333 1.62 -28.15 -26.30
N ARG A 334 1.85 -27.35 -27.34
CA ARG A 334 1.12 -27.54 -28.61
C ARG A 334 1.72 -28.69 -29.41
N LEU A 335 3.00 -28.99 -29.24
CA LEU A 335 3.62 -30.17 -29.84
C LEU A 335 3.21 -31.46 -29.13
N GLU A 336 2.46 -32.31 -29.83
CA GLU A 336 1.98 -33.60 -29.31
C GLU A 336 3.12 -34.50 -28.80
N ARG A 337 4.26 -34.51 -29.50
CA ARG A 337 5.46 -35.27 -29.08
C ARG A 337 5.99 -34.89 -27.70
N LYS A 338 5.81 -33.63 -27.28
CA LYS A 338 6.19 -33.15 -25.94
C LYS A 338 5.07 -33.41 -24.94
N GLN A 339 3.81 -33.15 -25.33
CA GLN A 339 2.64 -33.36 -24.47
C GLN A 339 2.50 -34.83 -24.01
N THR A 340 2.77 -35.77 -24.91
CA THR A 340 2.69 -37.22 -24.63
C THR A 340 3.74 -37.72 -23.63
N LEU A 341 4.82 -36.97 -23.39
CA LEU A 341 5.83 -37.31 -22.39
C LEU A 341 5.35 -37.16 -20.95
N SER A 342 4.17 -36.56 -20.73
CA SER A 342 3.47 -36.60 -19.44
C SER A 342 3.27 -38.02 -18.90
N ARG A 343 3.20 -39.03 -19.78
CA ARG A 343 3.11 -40.46 -19.39
C ARG A 343 4.31 -40.98 -18.61
N ALA A 344 5.47 -40.32 -18.72
CA ALA A 344 6.67 -40.68 -17.97
C ALA A 344 6.64 -40.17 -16.52
N LEU A 345 5.66 -39.32 -16.16
CA LEU A 345 5.49 -38.85 -14.78
C LEU A 345 5.09 -40.01 -13.86
N LYS A 346 5.85 -40.19 -12.79
CA LYS A 346 5.55 -41.19 -11.76
C LYS A 346 4.24 -40.86 -11.04
N THR A 347 3.41 -41.88 -10.84
CA THR A 347 2.14 -41.78 -10.10
C THR A 347 2.35 -41.37 -8.64
N ARG A 348 3.43 -41.84 -8.01
CA ARG A 348 3.87 -41.40 -6.68
C ARG A 348 4.89 -40.29 -6.80
N GLN A 349 4.52 -39.11 -6.32
CA GLN A 349 5.35 -37.91 -6.37
C GLN A 349 6.06 -37.67 -5.04
N ASN A 350 7.24 -37.05 -5.09
CA ASN A 350 7.99 -36.70 -3.89
C ASN A 350 7.32 -35.52 -3.17
N THR A 351 6.75 -35.78 -1.99
CA THR A 351 6.08 -34.77 -1.16
C THR A 351 7.04 -33.84 -0.45
N ASN A 352 8.35 -34.11 -0.47
CA ASN A 352 9.37 -33.34 0.27
C ASN A 352 9.82 -32.05 -0.44
N LEU A 353 9.14 -31.65 -1.53
CA LEU A 353 9.47 -30.44 -2.29
C LEU A 353 8.77 -29.20 -1.72
N ASP A 354 7.50 -29.33 -1.32
CA ASP A 354 6.64 -28.23 -0.84
C ASP A 354 6.27 -28.43 0.64
N LEU A 355 7.28 -28.24 1.50
CA LEU A 355 7.20 -28.45 2.94
C LEU A 355 7.12 -27.12 3.70
N ILE A 356 6.27 -27.08 4.72
CA ILE A 356 6.07 -25.91 5.57
C ILE A 356 7.03 -25.98 6.77
N PRO A 357 7.89 -24.98 7.00
CA PRO A 357 8.89 -24.98 8.08
C PRO A 357 8.25 -24.75 9.46
N ASN A 358 9.01 -24.99 10.53
CA ASN A 358 8.76 -24.55 11.91
C ASN A 358 7.35 -24.80 12.53
N LEU A 359 6.58 -25.79 12.07
CA LEU A 359 5.23 -26.06 12.61
C LEU A 359 5.18 -26.97 13.84
N ALA A 360 6.31 -27.46 14.34
CA ALA A 360 6.33 -28.50 15.38
C ALA A 360 5.67 -28.05 16.70
N SER A 361 5.89 -26.80 17.13
CA SER A 361 5.24 -26.17 18.30
C SER A 361 3.73 -26.08 18.12
N SER A 362 3.28 -25.46 17.03
CA SER A 362 1.85 -25.28 16.74
C SER A 362 1.14 -26.64 16.62
N ILE A 363 1.74 -27.64 15.98
CA ILE A 363 1.18 -29.00 15.90
C ILE A 363 1.11 -29.64 17.30
N ARG A 364 2.12 -29.45 18.15
CA ARG A 364 2.12 -29.98 19.52
C ARG A 364 1.02 -29.36 20.37
N GLU A 365 0.82 -28.04 20.28
CA GLU A 365 -0.25 -27.31 20.97
C GLU A 365 -1.62 -27.81 20.53
N VAL A 366 -1.86 -27.89 19.22
CA VAL A 366 -3.13 -28.36 18.66
C VAL A 366 -3.44 -29.80 19.07
N VAL A 367 -2.43 -30.68 19.05
CA VAL A 367 -2.62 -32.09 19.46
C VAL A 367 -2.85 -32.20 20.98
N ALA A 368 -2.20 -31.37 21.80
CA ALA A 368 -2.37 -31.38 23.24
C ALA A 368 -3.75 -30.86 23.69
N ALA A 369 -4.39 -30.01 22.89
CA ALA A 369 -5.70 -29.44 23.17
C ALA A 369 -6.87 -30.45 23.06
N GLN A 370 -6.60 -31.72 22.70
CA GLN A 370 -7.64 -32.70 22.45
C GLN A 370 -7.20 -34.15 22.67
N LYS A 371 -8.18 -35.05 22.82
CA LYS A 371 -7.93 -36.49 22.82
C LYS A 371 -7.77 -36.99 21.40
N VAL A 372 -6.65 -37.62 21.12
CA VAL A 372 -6.31 -38.20 19.81
C VAL A 372 -6.21 -39.72 19.94
N SER A 373 -6.64 -40.46 18.91
CA SER A 373 -6.55 -41.92 18.90
C SER A 373 -5.09 -42.38 19.02
N ARG A 374 -4.84 -43.58 19.57
CA ARG A 374 -3.47 -44.15 19.66
C ARG A 374 -2.82 -44.27 18.28
N SER A 375 -3.60 -44.65 17.26
CA SER A 375 -3.15 -44.74 15.87
C SER A 375 -2.72 -43.38 15.32
N ASP A 376 -3.47 -42.32 15.61
CA ASP A 376 -3.15 -40.98 15.14
C ASP A 376 -1.95 -40.37 15.86
N HIS A 377 -1.87 -40.61 17.17
CA HIS A 377 -0.71 -40.20 17.96
C HIS A 377 0.61 -40.74 17.41
N LYS A 378 0.62 -41.98 16.89
CA LYS A 378 1.82 -42.64 16.36
C LYS A 378 2.42 -41.88 15.18
N TRP A 379 1.59 -41.48 14.21
CA TRP A 379 2.09 -40.78 13.01
C TRP A 379 2.28 -39.27 13.23
N LEU A 380 1.51 -38.65 14.13
CA LEU A 380 1.67 -37.24 14.52
C LEU A 380 2.97 -36.98 15.30
N HIS A 381 3.52 -38.00 15.96
CA HIS A 381 4.72 -37.90 16.77
C HIS A 381 5.91 -37.26 16.04
N ASP A 382 6.16 -37.67 14.80
CA ASP A 382 7.29 -37.15 14.00
C ASP A 382 7.13 -35.67 13.64
N TYR A 383 5.89 -35.19 13.51
CA TYR A 383 5.60 -33.78 13.24
C TYR A 383 5.67 -32.93 14.52
N LYS A 384 5.15 -33.43 15.65
CA LYS A 384 5.25 -32.78 16.97
C LYS A 384 6.69 -32.58 17.45
N THR A 385 7.57 -33.50 17.09
CA THR A 385 8.99 -33.48 17.44
C THR A 385 9.84 -32.70 16.43
N GLY A 386 9.25 -32.25 15.32
CA GLY A 386 9.96 -31.54 14.26
C GLY A 386 10.86 -32.41 13.39
N ARG A 387 10.88 -33.74 13.61
CA ARG A 387 11.61 -34.70 12.77
C ARG A 387 11.11 -34.69 11.33
N ARG A 388 9.82 -34.37 11.12
CA ARG A 388 9.20 -34.19 9.81
C ARG A 388 8.54 -32.82 9.73
N ARG A 389 8.65 -32.21 8.55
CA ARG A 389 7.91 -31.01 8.16
C ARG A 389 6.70 -31.44 7.33
N PRO A 390 5.49 -30.90 7.57
CA PRO A 390 4.31 -31.30 6.80
C PRO A 390 4.30 -30.61 5.43
N SER A 391 3.83 -31.32 4.42
CA SER A 391 3.33 -30.72 3.18
C SER A 391 1.89 -30.22 3.39
N TYR A 392 1.37 -29.38 2.49
CA TYR A 392 -0.03 -28.92 2.54
C TYR A 392 -1.06 -30.06 2.69
N PRO A 393 -1.01 -31.16 1.90
CA PRO A 393 -1.92 -32.29 2.10
C PRO A 393 -1.82 -32.94 3.49
N GLN A 394 -0.61 -33.00 4.07
CA GLN A 394 -0.44 -33.52 5.42
C GLN A 394 -0.93 -32.54 6.47
N LEU A 395 -0.77 -31.23 6.26
CA LEU A 395 -1.32 -30.22 7.15
C LEU A 395 -2.85 -30.27 7.18
N HIS A 396 -3.52 -30.44 6.03
CA HIS A 396 -4.96 -30.71 6.00
C HIS A 396 -5.33 -31.98 6.78
N ARG A 397 -4.56 -33.07 6.64
CA ARG A 397 -4.80 -34.30 7.41
C ARG A 397 -4.66 -34.07 8.91
N ILE A 398 -3.67 -33.28 9.33
CA ILE A 398 -3.46 -32.90 10.74
C ILE A 398 -4.69 -32.12 11.24
N LEU A 399 -5.13 -31.09 10.51
CA LEU A 399 -6.30 -30.28 10.87
C LEU A 399 -7.61 -31.10 10.90
N LYS A 400 -7.74 -32.11 10.04
CA LYS A 400 -8.91 -33.02 10.05
C LYS A 400 -8.96 -33.89 11.31
N VAL A 401 -7.81 -34.34 11.81
CA VAL A 401 -7.72 -35.08 13.09
C VAL A 401 -7.85 -34.12 14.28
N CYS A 402 -7.46 -32.86 14.09
CA CYS A 402 -7.46 -31.84 15.14
C CYS A 402 -8.63 -30.87 15.07
N HIS A 403 -9.78 -31.30 15.61
CA HIS A 403 -11.03 -30.56 15.51
C HIS A 403 -11.16 -29.44 16.55
N THR A 404 -10.56 -29.57 17.74
CA THR A 404 -10.69 -28.57 18.80
C THR A 404 -10.12 -27.22 18.40
N SER A 405 -10.93 -26.16 18.53
CA SER A 405 -10.49 -24.80 18.25
C SER A 405 -9.41 -24.35 19.24
N SER A 406 -8.35 -23.75 18.70
CA SER A 406 -7.25 -23.17 19.48
C SER A 406 -6.55 -22.09 18.66
N PRO A 407 -5.84 -21.13 19.27
CA PRO A 407 -5.05 -20.15 18.53
C PRO A 407 -4.05 -20.80 17.57
N ALA A 408 -3.43 -21.90 17.99
CA ALA A 408 -2.51 -22.69 17.17
C ALA A 408 -3.20 -23.31 15.95
N LYS A 409 -4.44 -23.80 16.10
CA LYS A 409 -5.23 -24.32 14.98
C LYS A 409 -5.55 -23.21 14.00
N GLY A 410 -5.98 -22.04 14.48
CA GLY A 410 -6.24 -20.86 13.66
C GLY A 410 -5.02 -20.47 12.82
N ARG A 411 -3.81 -20.44 13.42
CA ARG A 411 -2.55 -20.19 12.68
C ARG A 411 -2.33 -21.21 11.56
N LEU A 412 -2.53 -22.50 11.84
CA LEU A 412 -2.37 -23.57 10.83
C LEU A 412 -3.43 -23.48 9.72
N GLU A 413 -4.66 -23.10 10.05
CA GLU A 413 -5.74 -22.86 9.09
C GLU A 413 -5.41 -21.66 8.18
N THR A 414 -4.90 -20.56 8.73
CA THR A 414 -4.40 -19.42 7.95
C THR A 414 -3.31 -19.85 6.97
N LEU A 415 -2.33 -20.66 7.39
CA LEU A 415 -1.28 -21.13 6.48
C LEU A 415 -1.83 -21.95 5.32
N VAL A 416 -2.83 -22.79 5.58
CA VAL A 416 -3.55 -23.58 4.57
C VAL A 416 -4.30 -22.69 3.60
N GLU A 417 -5.02 -21.69 4.11
CA GLU A 417 -5.75 -20.71 3.30
C GLU A 417 -4.82 -19.93 2.38
N LYS A 418 -3.71 -19.42 2.92
CA LYS A 418 -2.73 -18.64 2.14
C LYS A 418 -2.00 -19.48 1.09
N HIS A 419 -1.76 -20.77 1.37
CA HIS A 419 -1.15 -21.75 0.46
C HIS A 419 0.18 -21.29 -0.22
N TRP A 420 0.94 -20.44 0.47
CA TRP A 420 2.22 -19.89 -0.01
C TRP A 420 3.30 -20.96 -0.19
N LEU A 421 4.24 -20.70 -1.09
CA LEU A 421 5.45 -21.48 -1.20
C LEU A 421 6.47 -21.00 -0.15
N TRP A 422 7.06 -21.93 0.59
CA TRP A 422 8.13 -21.63 1.55
C TRP A 422 9.50 -21.98 0.95
N SER A 423 10.29 -20.95 0.63
CA SER A 423 11.61 -21.09 0.04
C SER A 423 12.68 -20.52 0.96
N THR A 424 13.73 -21.29 1.26
CA THR A 424 14.79 -20.81 2.15
C THR A 424 15.75 -19.89 1.42
N VAL A 425 16.24 -18.85 2.09
CA VAL A 425 17.34 -18.00 1.62
C VAL A 425 18.56 -18.87 1.34
N GLU A 426 19.16 -18.69 0.17
CA GLU A 426 20.37 -19.38 -0.28
C GLU A 426 21.55 -18.42 -0.33
N ASP A 427 21.34 -17.22 -0.88
CA ASP A 427 22.39 -16.22 -1.06
C ASP A 427 21.86 -14.80 -0.80
N ILE A 428 22.73 -13.93 -0.27
CA ILE A 428 22.46 -12.51 -0.04
C ILE A 428 23.68 -11.72 -0.50
N THR A 429 23.50 -10.88 -1.52
CA THR A 429 24.58 -10.07 -2.11
C THR A 429 24.28 -8.58 -2.05
N PRO A 430 25.26 -7.72 -1.70
CA PRO A 430 25.09 -6.28 -1.78
C PRO A 430 24.99 -5.83 -3.25
N ALA A 431 24.12 -4.86 -3.50
CA ALA A 431 23.87 -4.30 -4.81
C ALA A 431 23.55 -2.80 -4.70
N ARG A 432 23.23 -2.17 -5.83
CA ARG A 432 22.79 -0.78 -5.88
C ARG A 432 21.80 -0.62 -7.03
N ALA A 433 20.61 -0.13 -6.72
CA ALA A 433 19.55 0.04 -7.72
C ALA A 433 18.73 1.31 -7.48
N HIS A 434 18.02 1.73 -8.53
CA HIS A 434 16.93 2.69 -8.40
C HIS A 434 15.74 1.97 -7.78
N VAL A 435 15.24 2.48 -6.66
CA VAL A 435 14.25 1.80 -5.84
C VAL A 435 12.92 2.55 -5.74
N TYR A 436 11.84 1.80 -5.57
CA TYR A 436 10.46 2.27 -5.53
C TYR A 436 9.69 1.58 -4.40
N ASP A 437 8.58 2.17 -3.97
CA ASP A 437 7.69 1.58 -2.96
C ASP A 437 6.21 1.90 -3.27
N LEU A 438 5.30 1.15 -2.68
CA LEU A 438 3.86 1.35 -2.79
C LEU A 438 3.26 1.69 -1.44
N THR A 439 2.17 2.46 -1.44
CA THR A 439 1.39 2.74 -0.22
C THR A 439 0.05 2.04 -0.31
N VAL A 440 -0.05 0.91 0.36
CA VAL A 440 -1.27 0.08 0.44
C VAL A 440 -1.96 0.34 1.79
N PRO A 441 -3.15 0.98 1.81
CA PRO A 441 -3.81 1.36 3.06
C PRO A 441 -4.47 0.21 3.83
N GLY A 442 -4.76 -0.91 3.17
CA GLY A 442 -5.44 -2.07 3.74
C GLY A 442 -4.49 -2.92 4.57
N SER A 443 -3.88 -3.93 3.94
CA SER A 443 -3.01 -4.89 4.63
C SER A 443 -1.56 -4.43 4.79
N HIS A 444 -1.23 -3.26 4.23
CA HIS A 444 0.14 -2.73 4.14
C HIS A 444 1.12 -3.65 3.41
N SER A 445 0.64 -4.53 2.56
CA SER A 445 1.49 -5.48 1.86
C SER A 445 1.20 -5.56 0.38
N PHE A 446 2.19 -6.03 -0.37
CA PHE A 446 2.07 -6.30 -1.80
C PHE A 446 2.99 -7.44 -2.21
N THR A 447 2.67 -8.11 -3.31
CA THR A 447 3.49 -9.19 -3.86
C THR A 447 4.49 -8.61 -4.84
N ALA A 448 5.78 -8.75 -4.54
CA ALA A 448 6.89 -8.24 -5.34
C ALA A 448 7.88 -9.37 -5.65
N ALA A 449 8.17 -9.61 -6.93
CA ALA A 449 8.96 -10.75 -7.40
C ALA A 449 8.48 -12.13 -6.86
N GLY A 450 7.19 -12.24 -6.55
CA GLY A 450 6.58 -13.40 -5.89
C GLY A 450 6.68 -13.38 -4.36
N PHE A 451 7.47 -12.51 -3.74
CA PHE A 451 7.59 -12.40 -2.28
C PHE A 451 6.48 -11.52 -1.69
N ILE A 452 6.00 -11.89 -0.50
CA ILE A 452 5.09 -11.02 0.27
C ILE A 452 5.93 -9.93 0.95
N SER A 453 5.74 -8.69 0.50
CA SER A 453 6.49 -7.50 0.90
C SER A 453 5.61 -6.55 1.71
N HIS A 454 6.17 -5.84 2.70
CA HIS A 454 5.42 -4.91 3.54
C HIS A 454 5.88 -3.45 3.38
N ASN A 455 4.93 -2.52 3.37
CA ASN A 455 5.14 -1.08 3.19
C ASN A 455 5.62 -0.41 4.49
N SER A 456 6.38 0.68 4.41
CA SER A 456 6.88 1.36 5.62
C SER A 456 6.01 2.50 6.14
N TYR A 457 5.83 2.53 7.46
CA TYR A 457 5.44 3.71 8.25
C TYR A 457 6.68 4.37 8.90
N LEU A 458 7.50 5.11 8.13
CA LEU A 458 8.73 5.74 8.67
C LEU A 458 8.44 6.67 9.86
N ALA A 459 7.37 7.46 9.80
CA ALA A 459 7.03 8.40 10.87
C ALA A 459 6.88 7.67 12.21
N VAL A 460 6.26 6.50 12.20
CA VAL A 460 6.13 5.61 13.36
C VAL A 460 7.51 5.10 13.78
N ALA A 461 8.31 4.56 12.86
CA ALA A 461 9.65 4.05 13.16
C ALA A 461 10.58 5.10 13.78
N MET A 462 10.53 6.34 13.29
CA MET A 462 11.33 7.44 13.83
C MET A 462 10.85 7.86 15.22
N ALA A 463 9.54 7.98 15.42
CA ALA A 463 8.97 8.32 16.71
C ALA A 463 9.35 7.28 17.78
N VAL A 464 9.21 5.98 17.46
CA VAL A 464 9.58 4.89 18.36
C VAL A 464 11.09 4.87 18.65
N ALA A 465 11.95 5.08 17.64
CA ALA A 465 13.39 5.12 17.84
C ALA A 465 13.84 6.31 18.70
N ALA A 466 13.22 7.48 18.54
CA ALA A 466 13.47 8.64 19.39
C ALA A 466 13.01 8.41 20.83
N PHE A 467 11.83 7.78 21.00
CA PHE A 467 11.26 7.45 22.30
C PHE A 467 12.10 6.43 23.06
N LYS A 468 12.52 5.33 22.39
CA LYS A 468 13.42 4.31 22.97
C LYS A 468 14.79 4.88 23.36
N ALA A 469 15.31 5.82 22.57
CA ALA A 469 16.55 6.53 22.88
C ALA A 469 16.38 7.62 23.96
N LYS A 470 15.19 7.73 24.57
CA LYS A 470 14.81 8.76 25.56
C LYS A 470 15.04 10.20 25.07
N ARG A 471 15.04 10.39 23.75
CA ARG A 471 15.15 11.72 23.12
C ARG A 471 13.83 12.46 23.11
N VAL A 472 12.71 11.73 23.16
CA VAL A 472 11.36 12.29 23.32
C VAL A 472 10.64 11.55 24.45
N LYS A 473 9.83 12.28 25.23
CA LYS A 473 9.06 11.72 26.37
C LYS A 473 7.68 11.18 25.97
N ARG A 474 7.20 11.54 24.77
CA ARG A 474 5.86 11.21 24.28
C ARG A 474 5.83 11.10 22.76
N ILE A 475 5.02 10.18 22.25
CA ILE A 475 4.71 10.02 20.82
C ILE A 475 3.23 10.38 20.62
N ILE A 476 2.93 11.25 19.66
CA ILE A 476 1.57 11.48 19.17
C ILE A 476 1.57 11.18 17.67
N LEU A 477 0.86 10.14 17.27
CA LEU A 477 0.71 9.72 15.87
C LEU A 477 -0.69 10.07 15.39
N THR A 478 -0.75 10.68 14.22
CA THR A 478 -2.02 11.10 13.64
C THR A 478 -2.15 10.70 12.19
N ARG A 479 -3.36 10.30 11.80
CA ARG A 479 -3.73 10.10 10.40
C ARG A 479 -4.94 10.98 10.10
N PRO A 480 -4.92 11.80 9.04
CA PRO A 480 -6.11 12.49 8.60
C PRO A 480 -7.12 11.45 8.10
N ALA A 481 -8.36 11.51 8.59
CA ALA A 481 -9.46 10.79 7.96
C ALA A 481 -9.72 11.43 6.59
N VAL A 482 -9.57 10.64 5.52
CA VAL A 482 -9.87 11.08 4.16
C VAL A 482 -11.14 10.35 3.74
N GLU A 483 -12.23 11.09 3.57
CA GLU A 483 -13.53 10.54 3.20
C GLU A 483 -13.48 9.95 1.80
N ALA A 484 -13.72 8.64 1.68
CA ALA A 484 -13.75 7.90 0.42
C ALA A 484 -15.15 7.93 -0.21
N GLY A 485 -15.72 9.13 -0.43
CA GLY A 485 -16.96 9.32 -1.19
C GLY A 485 -18.28 9.01 -0.46
N GLU A 486 -18.27 8.37 0.70
CA GLU A 486 -19.45 8.25 1.58
C GLU A 486 -19.25 9.10 2.86
N ARG A 487 -20.27 9.88 3.25
CA ARG A 487 -20.27 10.61 4.53
C ARG A 487 -20.04 9.59 5.66
N LEU A 488 -19.16 9.90 6.61
CA LEU A 488 -18.76 9.09 7.78
C LEU A 488 -19.93 8.50 8.62
N GLY A 489 -21.18 8.88 8.31
CA GLY A 489 -22.41 8.47 8.97
C GLY A 489 -22.83 7.01 8.80
N PHE A 490 -22.33 6.27 7.79
CA PHE A 490 -22.89 4.93 7.45
C PHE A 490 -22.31 3.72 8.19
N LEU A 491 -21.24 3.86 8.99
CA LEU A 491 -20.76 2.74 9.84
C LEU A 491 -21.56 2.69 11.16
N PRO A 492 -22.06 1.52 11.60
CA PRO A 492 -22.67 1.36 12.93
C PRO A 492 -21.60 1.42 14.02
N GLY A 493 -21.91 2.02 15.18
CA GLY A 493 -21.00 2.13 16.32
C GLY A 493 -20.75 3.58 16.77
N ASP A 494 -19.97 3.73 17.85
CA ASP A 494 -19.51 5.04 18.32
C ASP A 494 -18.46 5.64 17.39
N LEU A 495 -18.18 6.93 17.53
CA LEU A 495 -17.22 7.65 16.67
C LEU A 495 -15.83 6.97 16.67
N GLN A 496 -15.43 6.38 17.80
CA GLN A 496 -14.17 5.66 17.91
C GLN A 496 -14.17 4.39 17.06
N ALA A 497 -15.21 3.56 17.13
CA ALA A 497 -15.38 2.35 16.31
C ALA A 497 -15.45 2.65 14.81
N LYS A 498 -15.94 3.84 14.42
CA LYS A 498 -15.95 4.29 13.02
C LYS A 498 -14.58 4.71 12.51
N ILE A 499 -13.70 5.16 13.39
CA ILE A 499 -12.38 5.71 13.03
C ILE A 499 -11.25 4.70 13.26
N ASP A 500 -11.43 3.74 14.17
CA ASP A 500 -10.47 2.69 14.51
C ASP A 500 -9.93 1.93 13.27
N PRO A 501 -10.73 1.60 12.24
CA PRO A 501 -10.21 0.97 11.01
C PRO A 501 -9.15 1.82 10.28
N TYR A 502 -9.23 3.15 10.36
CA TYR A 502 -8.26 4.06 9.72
C TYR A 502 -6.97 4.21 10.53
N LEU A 503 -7.06 4.04 11.86
CA LEU A 503 -5.94 4.15 12.79
C LEU A 503 -5.25 2.81 13.06
N ARG A 504 -5.93 1.67 12.86
CA ARG A 504 -5.38 0.30 12.99
C ARG A 504 -4.00 0.12 12.34
N PRO A 505 -3.74 0.65 11.15
CA PRO A 505 -2.40 0.68 10.55
C PRO A 505 -1.27 1.30 11.39
N LEU A 506 -1.57 2.38 12.13
CA LEU A 506 -0.61 3.01 13.02
C LEU A 506 -0.38 2.16 14.27
N TYR A 507 -1.44 1.51 14.77
CA TYR A 507 -1.34 0.56 15.87
C TYR A 507 -0.49 -0.66 15.47
N ASP A 508 -0.75 -1.27 14.32
CA ASP A 508 0.00 -2.43 13.82
C ASP A 508 1.49 -2.09 13.64
N ALA A 509 1.80 -0.92 13.07
CA ALA A 509 3.18 -0.45 12.94
C ALA A 509 3.87 -0.18 14.29
N LEU A 510 3.13 0.18 15.34
CA LEU A 510 3.67 0.35 16.69
C LEU A 510 3.90 -1.00 17.37
N PHE A 511 2.98 -1.95 17.22
CA PHE A 511 3.11 -3.33 17.72
C PHE A 511 4.33 -4.05 17.12
N ASP A 512 4.62 -3.83 15.84
CA ASP A 512 5.82 -4.37 15.19
C ASP A 512 7.13 -3.84 15.79
N MET A 513 7.09 -2.67 16.45
CA MET A 513 8.29 -1.94 16.88
C MET A 513 8.45 -1.85 18.40
N ILE A 514 7.43 -2.23 19.17
CA ILE A 514 7.36 -2.18 20.64
C ILE A 514 6.73 -3.48 21.16
N ASP A 515 7.34 -4.11 22.16
CA ASP A 515 6.79 -5.30 22.81
C ASP A 515 5.33 -5.07 23.25
N ALA A 516 4.42 -6.00 22.97
CA ALA A 516 2.97 -5.83 23.18
C ALA A 516 2.61 -5.37 24.60
N ASP A 517 3.21 -5.98 25.63
CA ASP A 517 2.95 -5.62 27.04
C ASP A 517 3.40 -4.19 27.37
N ARG A 518 4.50 -3.73 26.76
CA ARG A 518 4.99 -2.36 26.94
C ARG A 518 4.16 -1.37 26.16
N PHE A 519 3.69 -1.76 24.98
CA PHE A 519 2.83 -0.92 24.16
C PHE A 519 1.54 -0.56 24.89
N GLU A 520 0.83 -1.55 25.45
CA GLU A 520 -0.39 -1.33 26.25
C GLU A 520 -0.12 -0.42 27.47
N SER A 521 1.04 -0.59 28.12
CA SER A 521 1.48 0.31 29.19
C SER A 521 1.74 1.75 28.71
N TYR A 522 2.35 1.92 27.54
CA TYR A 522 2.59 3.24 26.95
C TYR A 522 1.33 3.91 26.44
N LEU A 523 0.35 3.15 25.97
CA LEU A 523 -0.96 3.64 25.56
C LEU A 523 -1.76 4.12 26.79
N SER A 524 -1.84 3.28 27.83
CA SER A 524 -2.57 3.59 29.07
C SER A 524 -1.94 4.73 29.88
N SER A 525 -0.61 4.87 29.86
CA SER A 525 0.10 5.99 30.50
C SER A 525 0.06 7.28 29.66
N GLY A 526 -0.44 7.24 28.43
CA GLY A 526 -0.46 8.37 27.51
C GLY A 526 0.91 8.74 26.92
N ALA A 527 1.94 7.91 27.13
CA ALA A 527 3.26 8.08 26.54
C ALA A 527 3.23 7.88 25.01
N ILE A 528 2.30 7.08 24.50
CA ILE A 528 1.97 6.97 23.08
C ILE A 528 0.48 7.27 22.92
N GLU A 529 0.16 8.20 22.01
CA GLU A 529 -1.21 8.57 21.67
C GLU A 529 -1.39 8.43 20.15
N VAL A 530 -2.47 7.78 19.72
CA VAL A 530 -2.86 7.67 18.31
C VAL A 530 -4.21 8.37 18.14
N ALA A 531 -4.23 9.52 17.47
CA ALA A 531 -5.41 10.39 17.38
C ALA A 531 -5.64 10.91 15.95
N PRO A 532 -6.87 10.99 15.44
CA PRO A 532 -7.16 11.54 14.11
C PRO A 532 -6.96 13.05 14.06
N LEU A 533 -6.52 13.57 12.90
CA LEU A 533 -6.34 15.03 12.71
C LEU A 533 -7.66 15.81 12.88
N ALA A 534 -8.81 15.17 12.60
CA ALA A 534 -10.14 15.77 12.72
C ALA A 534 -10.49 16.16 14.17
N PHE A 535 -10.03 15.40 15.17
CA PHE A 535 -10.21 15.76 16.58
C PHE A 535 -9.43 17.03 16.98
N MET A 536 -8.49 17.48 16.15
CA MET A 536 -7.75 18.71 16.39
C MET A 536 -8.40 19.97 15.77
N ARG A 537 -9.50 19.84 15.01
CA ARG A 537 -10.14 20.95 14.25
C ARG A 537 -11.46 21.50 14.86
N GLY A 538 -11.86 21.11 16.07
CA GLY A 538 -13.17 21.43 16.67
C GLY A 538 -13.38 22.82 17.29
N ARG A 539 -12.68 23.88 16.86
CA ARG A 539 -12.69 25.18 17.60
C ARG A 539 -13.07 26.35 16.71
N ALA A 540 -14.36 26.68 16.67
CA ALA A 540 -14.89 27.75 15.84
C ALA A 540 -15.79 28.71 16.63
N GLN A 541 -15.90 29.95 16.16
CA GLN A 541 -16.95 30.90 16.54
C GLN A 541 -17.64 31.44 15.28
N PRO A 542 -18.89 31.90 15.36
CA PRO A 542 -19.56 32.56 14.24
C PRO A 542 -18.78 33.77 13.72
N LEU A 543 -18.85 34.04 12.42
CA LEU A 543 -18.11 35.16 11.80
C LEU A 543 -18.48 36.53 12.38
N HIS A 544 -19.69 36.68 12.92
CA HIS A 544 -20.15 37.92 13.54
C HIS A 544 -19.86 37.99 15.05
N ALA A 545 -19.29 36.94 15.66
CA ALA A 545 -18.93 36.98 17.08
C ALA A 545 -17.78 37.96 17.30
N ASN A 546 -17.89 38.80 18.32
CA ASN A 546 -16.87 39.80 18.60
C ASN A 546 -15.68 39.18 19.32
N VAL A 547 -14.48 39.46 18.81
CA VAL A 547 -13.19 39.09 19.39
C VAL A 547 -12.51 40.35 19.88
N LEU A 548 -11.92 40.28 21.08
CA LEU A 548 -11.21 41.39 21.68
C LEU A 548 -9.84 41.55 21.02
N THR A 549 -9.54 42.75 20.54
CA THR A 549 -8.22 43.12 19.99
C THR A 549 -7.62 44.27 20.80
N PRO A 550 -6.31 44.53 20.70
CA PRO A 550 -5.67 45.66 21.39
C PRO A 550 -6.24 47.03 21.03
N LEU A 551 -6.99 47.13 19.92
CA LEU A 551 -7.62 48.35 19.42
C LEU A 551 -9.13 48.42 19.70
N GLY A 552 -9.72 47.39 20.31
CA GLY A 552 -11.16 47.29 20.54
C GLY A 552 -11.76 45.97 20.08
N TRP A 553 -13.09 45.86 20.16
CA TRP A 553 -13.83 44.69 19.68
C TRP A 553 -13.92 44.68 18.16
N ARG A 554 -13.60 43.55 17.53
CA ARG A 554 -13.76 43.32 16.09
C ARG A 554 -14.53 42.03 15.83
N PRO A 555 -15.39 41.96 14.81
CA PRO A 555 -16.03 40.70 14.40
C PRO A 555 -14.97 39.67 13.97
N MET A 556 -15.16 38.41 14.35
CA MET A 556 -14.27 37.28 14.04
C MET A 556 -13.97 37.17 12.53
N GLY A 557 -14.98 37.38 11.68
CA GLY A 557 -14.86 37.31 10.23
C GLY A 557 -14.12 38.50 9.60
N SER A 558 -13.82 39.54 10.38
CA SER A 558 -13.01 40.69 9.92
C SER A 558 -11.53 40.56 10.27
N LEU A 559 -11.13 39.51 10.98
CA LEU A 559 -9.73 39.27 11.34
C LEU A 559 -8.97 38.69 10.13
N GLU A 560 -7.68 39.01 10.04
CA GLU A 560 -6.75 38.48 9.05
C GLU A 560 -5.50 37.89 9.70
N ALA A 561 -4.77 37.03 8.99
CA ALA A 561 -3.48 36.55 9.48
C ALA A 561 -2.50 37.74 9.58
N GLY A 562 -1.92 37.93 10.77
CA GLY A 562 -1.09 39.09 11.12
C GLY A 562 -1.78 40.07 12.08
N ASP A 563 -3.10 40.02 12.23
CA ASP A 563 -3.83 40.80 13.24
C ASP A 563 -3.44 40.36 14.67
N PHE A 564 -3.72 41.21 15.66
CA PHE A 564 -3.54 40.89 17.08
C PHE A 564 -4.88 40.77 17.79
N VAL A 565 -5.02 39.74 18.62
CA VAL A 565 -6.16 39.52 19.53
C VAL A 565 -5.67 39.49 20.96
N ILE A 566 -6.54 39.75 21.94
CA ILE A 566 -6.18 39.65 23.35
C ILE A 566 -6.27 38.19 23.81
N GLY A 567 -5.13 37.65 24.27
CA GLY A 567 -5.02 36.30 24.81
C GLY A 567 -5.63 36.18 26.22
N SER A 568 -5.76 34.94 26.71
CA SER A 568 -6.29 34.67 28.06
C SER A 568 -5.47 35.27 29.20
N ASP A 569 -4.20 35.59 28.94
CA ASP A 569 -3.29 36.27 29.86
C ASP A 569 -3.45 37.80 29.86
N GLY A 570 -4.31 38.34 29.01
CA GLY A 570 -4.56 39.77 28.84
C GLY A 570 -3.64 40.44 27.81
N ARG A 571 -2.70 39.72 27.17
CA ARG A 571 -1.69 40.33 26.28
C ARG A 571 -2.06 40.21 24.80
N PRO A 572 -1.59 41.16 23.95
CA PRO A 572 -1.70 41.04 22.49
C PRO A 572 -1.00 39.76 21.98
N THR A 573 -1.76 38.93 21.29
CA THR A 573 -1.32 37.67 20.68
C THR A 573 -1.59 37.72 19.17
N GLN A 574 -0.59 37.41 18.36
CA GLN A 574 -0.70 37.48 16.91
C GLN A 574 -1.51 36.30 16.35
N VAL A 575 -2.42 36.60 15.43
CA VAL A 575 -3.17 35.62 14.63
C VAL A 575 -2.26 35.10 13.52
N THR A 576 -1.84 33.84 13.59
CA THR A 576 -0.92 33.24 12.61
C THR A 576 -1.61 32.67 11.37
N GLY A 577 -2.94 32.48 11.41
CA GLY A 577 -3.70 31.90 10.30
C GLY A 577 -5.19 31.82 10.62
N ILE A 578 -6.00 31.79 9.56
CA ILE A 578 -7.47 31.73 9.63
C ILE A 578 -7.97 30.57 8.78
N TYR A 579 -8.87 29.77 9.33
CA TYR A 579 -9.33 28.52 8.72
C TYR A 579 -10.86 28.45 8.74
N PRO A 580 -11.56 28.65 7.60
CA PRO A 580 -13.01 28.54 7.52
C PRO A 580 -13.49 27.13 7.93
N GLN A 581 -14.53 27.07 8.76
CA GLN A 581 -15.05 25.82 9.36
C GLN A 581 -16.39 25.34 8.78
N GLY A 582 -16.90 26.02 7.75
CA GLY A 582 -18.22 25.75 7.16
C GLY A 582 -19.38 26.14 8.09
N GLU A 583 -20.58 25.70 7.74
CA GLU A 583 -21.76 25.86 8.58
C GLU A 583 -21.73 24.84 9.72
N LYS A 584 -21.97 25.31 10.95
CA LYS A 584 -22.02 24.50 12.18
C LYS A 584 -23.18 24.96 13.05
N ASP A 585 -23.71 24.05 13.86
CA ASP A 585 -24.65 24.41 14.92
C ASP A 585 -23.97 25.31 15.96
N VAL A 586 -24.66 26.38 16.36
CA VAL A 586 -24.16 27.39 17.29
C VAL A 586 -25.09 27.48 18.49
N TYR A 587 -24.49 27.49 19.67
CA TYR A 587 -25.15 27.55 20.97
C TYR A 587 -24.82 28.87 21.65
N ARG A 588 -25.82 29.48 22.29
CA ARG A 588 -25.63 30.65 23.14
C ARG A 588 -25.31 30.21 24.57
N VAL A 589 -24.15 30.62 25.06
CA VAL A 589 -23.74 30.42 26.45
C VAL A 589 -23.94 31.74 27.19
N THR A 590 -24.80 31.73 28.20
CA THR A 590 -25.14 32.91 29.01
C THR A 590 -24.66 32.72 30.44
N MET A 591 -23.96 33.72 30.96
CA MET A 591 -23.40 33.74 32.31
C MET A 591 -24.40 34.35 33.31
N THR A 592 -24.14 34.17 34.60
CA THR A 592 -25.01 34.67 35.68
C THR A 592 -25.05 36.20 35.79
N ASP A 593 -24.03 36.89 35.27
CA ASP A 593 -23.97 38.35 35.19
C ASP A 593 -24.72 38.93 33.98
N GLY A 594 -25.35 38.08 33.16
CA GLY A 594 -26.08 38.46 31.95
C GLY A 594 -25.22 38.56 30.69
N SER A 595 -23.89 38.42 30.79
CA SER A 595 -23.02 38.33 29.61
C SER A 595 -23.29 37.04 28.83
N SER A 596 -23.11 37.08 27.51
CA SER A 596 -23.28 35.87 26.69
C SER A 596 -22.35 35.87 25.47
N THR A 597 -22.05 34.68 24.97
CA THR A 597 -21.33 34.49 23.70
C THR A 597 -21.89 33.30 22.91
N LEU A 598 -21.53 33.23 21.63
CA LEU A 598 -21.98 32.21 20.69
C LEU A 598 -20.83 31.27 20.34
N THR A 599 -21.09 29.96 20.37
CA THR A 599 -20.04 28.97 20.15
C THR A 599 -20.57 27.65 19.60
N CYS A 600 -19.71 26.83 18.99
CA CYS A 600 -20.09 25.48 18.54
C CYS A 600 -20.17 24.47 19.69
N ALA A 601 -20.85 23.33 19.46
CA ALA A 601 -20.99 22.24 20.43
C ALA A 601 -19.65 21.78 21.02
N GLU A 602 -18.63 21.70 20.17
CA GLU A 602 -17.29 21.17 20.47
C GLU A 602 -16.34 22.20 21.12
N HIS A 603 -16.81 23.44 21.38
CA HIS A 603 -15.95 24.48 21.91
C HIS A 603 -15.54 24.19 23.36
N LEU A 604 -14.24 24.27 23.64
CA LEU A 604 -13.66 23.94 24.94
C LEU A 604 -13.65 25.14 25.88
N TRP A 605 -14.12 24.90 27.09
CA TRP A 605 -14.16 25.85 28.19
C TRP A 605 -13.26 25.36 29.34
N ALA A 606 -12.38 26.23 29.82
CA ALA A 606 -11.76 26.02 31.12
C ALA A 606 -12.80 26.30 32.21
N VAL A 607 -13.24 25.29 32.94
CA VAL A 607 -14.25 25.42 33.99
C VAL A 607 -13.74 24.92 35.34
N LYS A 608 -14.28 25.47 36.41
CA LYS A 608 -14.21 24.89 37.76
C LYS A 608 -15.61 24.58 38.27
N THR A 609 -15.76 23.44 38.94
CA THR A 609 -16.98 23.16 39.71
C THR A 609 -16.83 23.64 41.16
N PRO A 610 -17.92 23.82 41.92
CA PRO A 610 -17.83 24.15 43.35
C PRO A 610 -16.96 23.18 44.16
N SER A 611 -16.97 21.89 43.78
CA SER A 611 -16.09 20.87 44.37
C SER A 611 -14.62 21.07 44.01
N ASP A 612 -14.33 21.48 42.77
CA ASP A 612 -12.96 21.76 42.33
C ASP A 612 -12.39 22.98 43.05
N GLN A 613 -13.19 24.03 43.23
CA GLN A 613 -12.78 25.19 44.02
C GLN A 613 -12.51 24.83 45.48
N ARG A 614 -13.44 24.12 46.13
CA ARG A 614 -13.27 23.71 47.54
C ARG A 614 -12.03 22.84 47.76
N LYS A 615 -11.63 22.07 46.75
CA LYS A 615 -10.45 21.19 46.78
C LYS A 615 -9.21 21.81 46.12
N ASN A 616 -9.26 23.09 45.76
CA ASN A 616 -8.21 23.82 45.05
C ASN A 616 -7.62 23.07 43.84
N LYS A 617 -8.50 22.44 43.04
CA LYS A 617 -8.10 21.69 41.84
C LYS A 617 -7.89 22.63 40.64
N PRO A 618 -7.00 22.27 39.70
CA PRO A 618 -6.86 23.00 38.44
C PRO A 618 -8.17 22.96 37.64
N SER A 619 -8.36 23.95 36.76
CA SER A 619 -9.52 23.99 35.86
C SER A 619 -9.51 22.77 34.94
N ARG A 620 -10.70 22.23 34.68
CA ARG A 620 -10.92 21.16 33.71
C ARG A 620 -11.36 21.75 32.38
N LEU A 621 -11.00 21.11 31.27
CA LEU A 621 -11.49 21.48 29.94
C LEU A 621 -12.73 20.64 29.64
N LEU A 622 -13.87 21.29 29.37
CA LEU A 622 -15.12 20.64 28.96
C LEU A 622 -15.65 21.27 27.68
N GLU A 623 -16.32 20.49 26.84
CA GLU A 623 -17.00 20.99 25.65
C GLU A 623 -18.35 21.62 26.01
N THR A 624 -18.83 22.55 25.18
CA THR A 624 -20.17 23.16 25.33
C THR A 624 -21.25 22.09 25.43
N GLN A 625 -21.20 21.05 24.58
CA GLN A 625 -22.18 19.96 24.58
C GLN A 625 -22.18 19.13 25.87
N ASP A 626 -21.02 18.98 26.53
CA ASP A 626 -20.91 18.27 27.80
C ASP A 626 -21.46 19.12 28.95
N MET A 627 -21.20 20.43 28.93
CA MET A 627 -21.72 21.37 29.92
C MET A 627 -23.24 21.49 29.84
N MET A 628 -23.79 21.55 28.63
CA MET A 628 -25.24 21.69 28.39
C MET A 628 -26.07 20.59 29.04
N ARG A 629 -25.53 19.37 29.14
CA ARG A 629 -26.23 18.22 29.75
C ARG A 629 -26.51 18.41 31.24
N SER A 630 -25.78 19.29 31.94
CA SER A 630 -25.95 19.47 33.38
C SER A 630 -25.39 20.81 33.89
N LEU A 631 -26.10 21.91 33.62
CA LEU A 631 -25.68 23.27 34.01
C LEU A 631 -25.87 23.60 35.50
N ARG A 632 -26.63 22.79 36.25
CA ARG A 632 -26.94 23.00 37.67
C ARG A 632 -26.72 21.74 38.50
N VAL A 633 -26.33 21.95 39.76
CA VAL A 633 -26.32 20.92 40.81
C VAL A 633 -27.08 21.50 42.00
N ALA A 634 -28.21 20.87 42.36
CA ALA A 634 -29.17 21.41 43.34
C ALA A 634 -29.56 22.87 43.01
N HIS A 635 -29.37 23.80 43.95
CA HIS A 635 -29.72 25.22 43.80
C HIS A 635 -28.56 26.08 43.26
N GLN A 636 -27.43 25.48 42.86
CA GLN A 636 -26.22 26.20 42.44
C GLN A 636 -25.86 25.93 40.97
N HIS A 637 -25.24 26.92 40.33
CA HIS A 637 -24.66 26.76 38.99
C HIS A 637 -23.42 25.87 39.06
N ARG A 638 -23.30 24.92 38.12
CA ARG A 638 -22.30 23.85 38.21
C ARG A 638 -20.90 24.27 37.75
N PHE A 639 -20.81 25.22 36.82
CA PHE A 639 -19.57 25.58 36.14
C PHE A 639 -19.29 27.06 36.34
N GLU A 640 -18.07 27.36 36.77
CA GLU A 640 -17.50 28.70 36.82
C GLU A 640 -16.39 28.81 35.78
N LEU A 641 -16.41 29.91 35.02
CA LEU A 641 -15.42 30.22 34.00
C LEU A 641 -14.43 31.25 34.54
N PRO A 642 -13.11 31.07 34.32
CA PRO A 642 -12.13 32.05 34.74
C PRO A 642 -12.33 33.34 33.92
N LEU A 643 -12.32 34.47 34.60
CA LEU A 643 -12.23 35.78 33.95
C LEU A 643 -10.79 36.02 33.49
N MET A 644 -10.65 36.71 32.36
CA MET A 644 -9.35 37.17 31.86
C MET A 644 -8.74 38.19 32.84
N ASN A 645 -7.41 38.25 32.89
CA ASN A 645 -6.70 39.36 33.54
C ASN A 645 -6.96 40.69 32.79
N ALA A 646 -6.56 41.82 33.38
CA ALA A 646 -6.67 43.13 32.74
C ALA A 646 -6.02 43.12 31.34
N ALA A 647 -6.77 43.52 30.32
CA ALA A 647 -6.31 43.54 28.94
C ALA A 647 -5.30 44.68 28.71
N ASP A 648 -4.19 44.38 28.05
CA ASP A 648 -3.21 45.36 27.58
C ASP A 648 -3.72 46.02 26.30
N TRP A 649 -4.16 47.27 26.43
CA TRP A 649 -4.66 48.07 25.33
C TRP A 649 -3.54 48.85 24.65
N ALA A 650 -3.62 48.99 23.33
CA ALA A 650 -2.74 49.92 22.64
C ALA A 650 -3.01 51.36 23.11
N GLN A 651 -1.97 52.18 23.29
CA GLN A 651 -2.14 53.58 23.65
C GLN A 651 -2.94 54.31 22.55
N GLN A 652 -4.06 54.90 22.93
CA GLN A 652 -4.86 55.75 22.05
C GLN A 652 -4.86 57.19 22.58
N PRO A 653 -4.80 58.20 21.70
CA PRO A 653 -4.94 59.59 22.10
C PRO A 653 -6.34 59.82 22.68
N VAL A 654 -6.41 60.26 23.93
CA VAL A 654 -7.67 60.59 24.60
C VAL A 654 -8.21 61.90 24.01
N PRO A 655 -9.44 61.96 23.49
CA PRO A 655 -10.04 63.22 23.04
C PRO A 655 -10.37 64.09 24.26
N LEU A 656 -9.47 64.99 24.63
CA LEU A 656 -9.73 66.02 25.63
C LEU A 656 -10.48 67.21 24.99
N GLU A 657 -11.80 67.07 24.79
CA GLU A 657 -12.63 68.26 24.58
C GLU A 657 -12.85 68.97 25.92
N ARG A 658 -12.19 70.12 26.10
CA ARG A 658 -12.45 71.06 27.20
C ARG A 658 -13.90 71.55 27.11
N ARG A 659 -14.80 70.97 27.91
CA ARG A 659 -16.12 71.57 28.18
C ARG A 659 -15.90 72.93 28.89
N ARG A 660 -16.22 74.03 28.21
CA ARG A 660 -16.46 75.32 28.87
C ARG A 660 -17.73 75.20 29.72
N HIS A 661 -17.61 75.60 30.98
CA HIS A 661 -18.66 75.61 31.98
C HIS A 661 -19.72 76.69 31.64
N VAL A 662 -21.00 76.32 31.60
CA VAL A 662 -22.14 77.24 31.69
C VAL A 662 -22.99 76.77 32.88
N PRO A 663 -23.41 77.67 33.79
CA PRO A 663 -23.88 77.31 35.12
C PRO A 663 -25.37 76.99 35.16
N GLY A 664 -25.80 76.15 36.12
CA GLY A 664 -27.16 76.24 36.66
C GLY A 664 -27.90 74.92 36.88
N ASN A 665 -28.00 74.57 38.16
CA ASN A 665 -29.01 73.78 38.85
C ASN A 665 -29.14 72.26 38.64
N VAL A 666 -28.93 71.60 39.77
CA VAL A 666 -29.08 70.19 40.09
C VAL A 666 -30.51 69.97 40.59
N ALA A 667 -31.41 69.59 39.67
CA ALA A 667 -32.61 68.77 39.89
C ALA A 667 -33.48 68.81 38.61
N ASP A 668 -33.20 67.92 37.65
CA ASP A 668 -34.17 67.35 36.67
C ASP A 668 -33.42 66.63 35.53
N VAL A 669 -33.09 65.34 35.71
CA VAL A 669 -33.15 64.33 34.64
C VAL A 669 -33.49 62.97 35.28
N VAL A 670 -34.73 62.84 35.75
CA VAL A 670 -35.40 61.53 35.90
C VAL A 670 -36.71 61.62 35.12
N ARG A 671 -36.89 60.70 34.16
CA ARG A 671 -38.06 60.38 33.30
C ARG A 671 -38.11 60.99 31.90
N THR A 672 -37.93 60.11 30.91
CA THR A 672 -38.94 59.71 29.91
C THR A 672 -38.30 58.65 28.98
N THR A 673 -38.52 57.34 29.15
CA THR A 673 -39.60 56.50 28.56
C THR A 673 -40.25 57.05 27.30
N ALA A 674 -40.05 56.38 26.15
CA ALA A 674 -41.09 55.94 25.18
C ALA A 674 -40.47 55.59 23.82
N GLY A 675 -40.77 54.40 23.28
CA GLY A 675 -40.33 54.01 21.94
C GLY A 675 -40.41 52.51 21.59
N VAL A 676 -41.01 51.67 22.45
CA VAL A 676 -41.40 50.30 22.09
C VAL A 676 -42.92 50.27 21.96
N ARG A 677 -43.44 50.58 20.76
CA ARG A 677 -44.72 50.12 20.20
C ARG A 677 -44.95 50.79 18.84
N GLY A 678 -44.86 50.01 17.77
CA GLY A 678 -45.34 50.41 16.45
C GLY A 678 -44.40 50.03 15.31
N LEU A 679 -44.34 48.73 14.97
CA LEU A 679 -44.01 48.22 13.62
C LEU A 679 -44.28 46.70 13.55
N ILE A 680 -45.48 46.31 13.99
CA ILE A 680 -46.18 45.13 13.46
C ILE A 680 -47.11 45.72 12.40
N HIS A 681 -47.07 45.18 11.17
CA HIS A 681 -47.64 45.67 9.90
C HIS A 681 -46.74 46.58 9.04
N ARG A 682 -45.84 45.97 8.25
CA ARG A 682 -45.59 46.25 6.82
C ARG A 682 -44.42 45.41 6.29
N ALA A 683 -44.66 44.12 6.11
CA ALA A 683 -43.79 43.25 5.30
C ALA A 683 -44.62 42.14 4.63
N ALA A 684 -45.82 42.51 4.17
CA ALA A 684 -46.67 41.69 3.33
C ALA A 684 -47.10 42.55 2.15
N GLU A 685 -46.18 42.74 1.20
CA GLU A 685 -46.43 43.06 -0.21
C GLU A 685 -45.06 43.24 -0.88
N VAL A 686 -44.91 42.62 -2.06
CA VAL A 686 -43.69 42.54 -2.91
C VAL A 686 -42.94 41.20 -2.80
N ALA A 687 -43.68 40.13 -3.11
CA ALA A 687 -43.13 38.88 -3.64
C ALA A 687 -44.14 38.34 -4.67
N GLY A 688 -44.28 39.09 -5.78
CA GLY A 688 -45.11 38.74 -6.92
C GLY A 688 -44.26 38.49 -8.16
N ARG A 689 -44.28 37.22 -8.59
CA ARG A 689 -44.06 36.69 -9.96
C ARG A 689 -42.64 36.58 -10.53
N VAL A 690 -42.57 35.59 -11.44
CA VAL A 690 -41.60 35.34 -12.52
C VAL A 690 -40.35 34.53 -12.11
N GLU A 691 -39.92 33.45 -12.75
CA GLU A 691 -40.46 32.40 -13.64
C GLU A 691 -39.38 31.29 -13.61
N ARG A 692 -39.76 30.02 -13.84
CA ARG A 692 -38.80 28.96 -14.16
C ARG A 692 -38.38 29.08 -15.62
N PRO A 693 -37.16 28.62 -15.97
CA PRO A 693 -37.05 27.78 -17.15
C PRO A 693 -36.22 26.51 -16.96
N ALA A 694 -36.67 25.50 -17.72
CA ALA A 694 -36.13 24.19 -18.15
C ALA A 694 -34.90 23.60 -17.47
#